data_AF-A0A3L7SGU7-F1
#
_entry.id   AF-A0A3L7SGU7-F1
#
_cell.length_a   1.000
_cell.length_b   1.000
_cell.length_c   1.000
_cell.angle_alpha   90.00
_cell.angle_beta   90.00
_cell.angle_gamma   90.00
#
_symmetry.space_group_name_H-M   'P 1'
#
loop_
_entity.id
_entity.type
_entity.pdbx_description
1 polymer ?
#
loop_
_entity_poly.entity_id
_entity_poly.type
_entity_poly.pdbx_seq_one_letter_code
_entity_poly.pdbx_strand_id
1 'polypeptide(L)'
;MRFKHALCKSLLLFLCFLAVASAQCQSDDFVDLLNPLITKHCLKCHGAENVNGEVDFRPITTATQFLAQPKLINQMIEAIDSNNMPPEDEPPMDEPTRTQLLATLKAMLRQATSGKEQTPQPLRRLNRFQYNNSVKDLFQLNREVFALPEKLMTRHDNYLRAATQKMPDQVRVVSRSLNPEPGLRDVKSFPKDLRAEHGFDNQANQLTLSPLLLDAFLRLSVSIVESPDFNEQTVGIWNDFFRQPAEGLDPEAEVKRRLPPFLAIAFRSRVEAETLDRYTAYATAKMKQGLSFTDTMKKVASAVLSSPLFLYRTGAADGHEALFELASNLSYFLWGSCPDGELLSLANSGALARPDVLNQSIERMFADPRIERFLDTFPAQWMQLENVLAATPDPQINKYFRLDQDQPASLQMVLEPLLLFDALFVEDRPIVDLIAPQFSYQSDFLKTWYTSELQPPPLDLKQIAEANRQNDDQRTKLETAIKTTQVDLEALIEPVKTKLLNDRKIDGSGMQPVDLKPFAAWEFNGDLKESIRSLDLTPHGKIEFQEGRVVLDQAYLQSQGLPIELKAKSLEVWSLVHNLDQPGGGLMGIQGPGDFFDTIVIGERQPRHWISGSNGFSRTEDFPESIPETKQGELLHLAMTYAEDGTTTLYRDGKPYGKPFRKGSATFPKDQSSVLFGLRHTPPGGNRFLKVSIDKARLYDRTLTA
;
A
#
# COMPACT_ATOMS: atom_id res chain seq x y z
N MET A 1 -12.64 16.67 -35.05
CA MET A 1 -13.85 16.36 -35.84
C MET A 1 -14.76 15.46 -35.00
N ARG A 2 -16.01 15.85 -34.71
CA ARG A 2 -17.01 14.99 -34.07
C ARG A 2 -18.06 14.60 -35.12
N PHE A 3 -18.29 13.30 -35.35
CA PHE A 3 -19.28 12.80 -36.31
C PHE A 3 -19.82 11.42 -35.89
N LYS A 4 -21.01 11.40 -35.26
CA LYS A 4 -21.87 10.21 -35.16
C LYS A 4 -23.22 10.56 -35.80
N HIS A 5 -23.70 9.67 -36.68
CA HIS A 5 -25.05 9.52 -37.29
C HIS A 5 -25.22 9.91 -38.78
N ALA A 6 -25.11 8.90 -39.65
CA ALA A 6 -25.93 8.63 -40.86
C ALA A 6 -25.25 7.44 -41.59
N LEU A 7 -25.89 6.40 -42.13
CA LEU A 7 -27.28 6.12 -42.38
C LEU A 7 -27.39 4.58 -42.56
N CYS A 8 -28.18 3.94 -41.71
CA CYS A 8 -28.69 2.58 -41.93
C CYS A 8 -29.80 2.67 -42.98
N LYS A 9 -29.59 2.15 -44.20
CA LYS A 9 -30.60 1.75 -45.21
C LYS A 9 -29.93 1.47 -46.56
N SER A 10 -29.48 0.23 -46.79
CA SER A 10 -29.65 -0.50 -48.07
C SER A 10 -28.99 -1.87 -47.96
N LEU A 11 -29.65 -2.77 -47.23
CA LEU A 11 -29.38 -4.21 -47.29
C LEU A 11 -30.57 -4.83 -48.03
N LEU A 12 -30.31 -5.88 -48.83
CA LEU A 12 -31.22 -6.60 -49.75
C LEU A 12 -31.24 -6.12 -51.21
N LEU A 13 -30.13 -6.26 -51.95
CA LEU A 13 -30.15 -6.68 -53.37
C LEU A 13 -28.73 -6.83 -53.97
N PHE A 14 -27.84 -7.63 -53.38
CA PHE A 14 -26.56 -7.97 -54.07
C PHE A 14 -25.93 -9.28 -53.58
N LEU A 15 -26.74 -10.32 -53.42
CA LEU A 15 -26.29 -11.70 -53.20
C LEU A 15 -26.52 -12.48 -54.50
N CYS A 16 -25.55 -12.42 -55.43
CA CYS A 16 -25.31 -13.46 -56.47
C CYS A 16 -24.17 -13.18 -57.48
N PHE A 17 -23.31 -12.16 -57.33
CA PHE A 17 -22.23 -11.88 -58.30
C PHE A 17 -20.82 -11.74 -57.67
N LEU A 18 -20.48 -12.56 -56.68
CA LEU A 18 -19.20 -12.48 -55.96
C LEU A 18 -18.40 -13.79 -56.08
N ALA A 19 -17.82 -14.03 -57.25
CA ALA A 19 -16.73 -15.00 -57.40
C ALA A 19 -15.73 -14.70 -58.54
N VAL A 20 -15.96 -13.65 -59.36
CA VAL A 20 -15.02 -13.23 -60.42
C VAL A 20 -14.63 -11.74 -60.34
N ALA A 21 -15.25 -10.94 -59.46
CA ALA A 21 -15.05 -9.49 -59.41
C ALA A 21 -13.89 -8.99 -58.51
N SER A 22 -13.23 -9.85 -57.73
CA SER A 22 -12.23 -9.40 -56.75
C SER A 22 -10.88 -8.99 -57.36
N ALA A 23 -10.49 -9.53 -58.53
CA ALA A 23 -9.25 -9.12 -59.19
C ALA A 23 -9.41 -7.84 -60.04
N GLN A 24 -10.64 -7.52 -60.48
CA GLN A 24 -10.91 -6.40 -61.37
C GLN A 24 -11.12 -5.08 -60.61
N CYS A 25 -11.76 -5.10 -59.44
CA CYS A 25 -12.04 -3.89 -58.66
C CYS A 25 -10.78 -3.19 -58.06
N GLN A 26 -9.58 -3.72 -58.28
CA GLN A 26 -8.35 -3.38 -57.54
C GLN A 26 -7.20 -2.89 -58.42
N SER A 27 -7.17 -3.29 -59.71
CA SER A 27 -6.48 -2.48 -60.72
C SER A 27 -7.07 -1.07 -60.74
N ASP A 28 -8.37 -0.98 -60.48
CA ASP A 28 -9.15 0.25 -60.47
C ASP A 28 -8.70 1.18 -59.34
N ASP A 29 -8.51 0.73 -58.10
CA ASP A 29 -8.03 1.60 -57.00
C ASP A 29 -6.62 2.19 -57.24
N PHE A 30 -5.70 1.42 -57.83
CA PHE A 30 -4.37 1.94 -58.17
C PHE A 30 -4.44 2.95 -59.33
N VAL A 31 -5.20 2.63 -60.38
CA VAL A 31 -5.26 3.41 -61.62
C VAL A 31 -6.15 4.65 -61.47
N ASP A 32 -7.29 4.52 -60.79
CA ASP A 32 -8.34 5.55 -60.71
C ASP A 32 -8.14 6.50 -59.53
N LEU A 33 -7.44 6.08 -58.48
CA LEU A 33 -7.26 6.88 -57.26
C LEU A 33 -5.77 7.15 -56.95
N LEU A 34 -4.97 6.11 -56.76
CA LEU A 34 -3.60 6.28 -56.27
C LEU A 34 -2.67 6.94 -57.30
N ASN A 35 -2.67 6.48 -58.55
CA ASN A 35 -1.80 7.00 -59.59
C ASN A 35 -2.06 8.49 -59.94
N PRO A 36 -3.32 8.96 -60.05
CA PRO A 36 -3.62 10.39 -60.18
C PRO A 36 -3.11 11.22 -59.00
N LEU A 37 -3.23 10.71 -57.77
CA LEU A 37 -2.74 11.40 -56.57
C LEU A 37 -1.21 11.47 -56.52
N ILE A 38 -0.51 10.37 -56.85
CA ILE A 38 0.96 10.35 -56.98
C ILE A 38 1.41 11.35 -58.04
N THR A 39 0.73 11.38 -59.19
CA THR A 39 1.05 12.29 -60.29
C THR A 39 0.87 13.75 -59.89
N LYS A 40 -0.22 14.06 -59.19
CA LYS A 40 -0.58 15.43 -58.81
C LYS A 40 0.24 15.95 -57.63
N HIS A 41 0.50 15.12 -56.62
CA HIS A 41 1.02 15.55 -55.32
C HIS A 41 2.44 15.04 -55.01
N CYS A 42 2.94 14.00 -55.67
CA CYS A 42 4.20 13.36 -55.29
C CYS A 42 5.31 13.51 -56.36
N LEU A 43 4.98 13.44 -57.65
CA LEU A 43 6.00 13.42 -58.73
C LEU A 43 6.86 14.68 -58.83
N LYS A 44 6.40 15.83 -58.33
CA LYS A 44 7.19 17.07 -58.31
C LYS A 44 8.47 16.94 -57.47
N CYS A 45 8.41 16.19 -56.36
CA CYS A 45 9.52 16.02 -55.41
C CYS A 45 10.14 14.61 -55.41
N HIS A 46 9.45 13.63 -56.01
CA HIS A 46 9.84 12.21 -56.07
C HIS A 46 9.84 11.69 -57.52
N GLY A 47 10.42 12.48 -58.42
CA GLY A 47 10.41 12.26 -59.87
C GLY A 47 11.77 12.51 -60.52
N ALA A 48 11.78 12.96 -61.78
CA ALA A 48 13.01 13.08 -62.56
C ALA A 48 13.93 14.24 -62.14
N GLU A 49 13.33 15.34 -61.68
CA GLU A 49 14.05 16.59 -61.37
C GLU A 49 14.51 16.67 -59.91
N ASN A 50 13.84 15.96 -59.00
CA ASN A 50 14.18 15.81 -57.59
C ASN A 50 13.79 14.41 -57.10
N VAL A 51 14.70 13.73 -56.39
CA VAL A 51 14.50 12.41 -55.77
C VAL A 51 14.66 12.55 -54.26
N ASN A 52 13.77 13.34 -53.65
CA ASN A 52 13.83 13.60 -52.22
C ASN A 52 13.65 12.29 -51.45
N GLY A 53 14.49 12.06 -50.44
CA GLY A 53 14.42 10.86 -49.59
C GLY A 53 14.68 9.53 -50.32
N GLU A 54 15.39 9.55 -51.46
CA GLU A 54 15.74 8.35 -52.26
C GLU A 54 14.53 7.57 -52.80
N VAL A 55 13.36 8.21 -52.88
CA VAL A 55 12.11 7.63 -53.39
C VAL A 55 11.80 8.20 -54.78
N ASP A 56 11.65 7.32 -55.77
CA ASP A 56 11.27 7.64 -57.15
C ASP A 56 10.05 6.81 -57.57
N PHE A 57 8.95 7.48 -57.90
CA PHE A 57 7.70 6.81 -58.31
C PHE A 57 7.64 6.49 -59.81
N ARG A 58 8.52 7.02 -60.66
CA ARG A 58 8.50 6.78 -62.12
C ARG A 58 8.60 5.31 -62.53
N PRO A 59 9.38 4.45 -61.84
CA PRO A 59 9.45 3.02 -62.18
C PRO A 59 8.15 2.25 -61.84
N ILE A 60 7.23 2.86 -61.09
CA ILE A 60 6.02 2.22 -60.59
C ILE A 60 4.83 2.66 -61.44
N THR A 61 4.51 1.85 -62.44
CA THR A 61 3.47 2.14 -63.43
C THR A 61 2.25 1.24 -63.31
N THR A 62 2.34 0.18 -62.48
CA THR A 62 1.29 -0.83 -62.31
C THR A 62 1.08 -1.18 -60.84
N ALA A 63 -0.14 -1.60 -60.50
CA ALA A 63 -0.49 -2.06 -59.16
C ALA A 63 0.44 -3.21 -58.69
N THR A 64 0.79 -4.14 -59.59
CA THR A 64 1.69 -5.26 -59.28
C THR A 64 3.09 -4.80 -58.89
N GLN A 65 3.65 -3.80 -59.58
CA GLN A 65 4.95 -3.23 -59.25
C GLN A 65 4.93 -2.52 -57.89
N PHE A 66 3.83 -1.83 -57.59
CA PHE A 66 3.65 -1.15 -56.32
C PHE A 66 3.52 -2.14 -55.14
N LEU A 67 2.66 -3.16 -55.29
CA LEU A 67 2.46 -4.22 -54.29
C LEU A 67 3.72 -5.07 -54.06
N ALA A 68 4.66 -5.12 -55.01
CA ALA A 68 5.95 -5.76 -54.83
C ALA A 68 6.87 -4.99 -53.85
N GLN A 69 6.54 -3.74 -53.50
CA GLN A 69 7.36 -2.84 -52.66
C GLN A 69 6.68 -2.46 -51.33
N PRO A 70 6.37 -3.41 -50.42
CA PRO A 70 5.65 -3.12 -49.18
C PRO A 70 6.36 -2.11 -48.26
N LYS A 71 7.70 -2.06 -48.30
CA LYS A 71 8.48 -1.06 -47.54
C LYS A 71 8.19 0.37 -48.00
N LEU A 72 8.09 0.59 -49.31
CA LEU A 72 7.76 1.90 -49.88
C LEU A 72 6.33 2.31 -49.51
N ILE A 73 5.37 1.37 -49.62
CA ILE A 73 3.98 1.63 -49.22
C ILE A 73 3.92 2.06 -47.74
N ASN A 74 4.66 1.39 -46.86
CA ASN A 74 4.73 1.75 -45.45
C ASN A 74 5.36 3.14 -45.22
N GLN A 75 6.46 3.46 -45.92
CA GLN A 75 7.08 4.79 -45.85
C GLN A 75 6.14 5.90 -46.32
N MET A 76 5.36 5.66 -47.38
CA MET A 76 4.33 6.61 -47.84
C MET A 76 3.25 6.82 -46.78
N ILE A 77 2.76 5.74 -46.17
CA ILE A 77 1.78 5.82 -45.09
C ILE A 77 2.35 6.65 -43.94
N GLU A 78 3.56 6.35 -43.46
CA GLU A 78 4.20 7.08 -42.36
C GLU A 78 4.36 8.57 -42.67
N ALA A 79 4.86 8.92 -43.87
CA ALA A 79 5.07 10.30 -44.27
C ALA A 79 3.76 11.10 -44.40
N ILE A 80 2.70 10.48 -44.96
CA ILE A 80 1.39 11.12 -45.13
C ILE A 80 0.63 11.18 -43.80
N ASP A 81 0.68 10.13 -42.97
CA ASP A 81 -0.02 10.06 -41.68
C ASP A 81 0.59 11.05 -40.66
N SER A 82 1.90 11.29 -40.74
CA SER A 82 2.62 12.26 -39.88
C SER A 82 2.55 13.72 -40.32
N ASN A 83 1.84 14.06 -41.41
CA ASN A 83 1.85 15.40 -42.04
C ASN A 83 3.21 15.86 -42.58
N ASN A 84 4.20 14.97 -42.71
CA ASN A 84 5.49 15.34 -43.29
C ASN A 84 5.43 15.50 -44.82
N MET A 85 4.37 14.99 -45.46
CA MET A 85 4.12 15.11 -46.88
C MET A 85 2.68 15.57 -47.16
N PRO A 86 2.49 16.61 -47.99
CA PRO A 86 3.51 17.38 -48.73
C PRO A 86 4.41 18.22 -47.80
N PRO A 87 5.64 18.58 -48.21
CA PRO A 87 6.55 19.39 -47.39
C PRO A 87 5.98 20.80 -47.15
N GLU A 88 6.52 21.53 -46.16
CA GLU A 88 5.99 22.84 -45.71
C GLU A 88 5.87 23.89 -46.83
N ASP A 89 6.67 23.77 -47.89
CA ASP A 89 6.70 24.65 -49.06
C ASP A 89 5.69 24.29 -50.16
N GLU A 90 4.96 23.17 -50.02
CA GLU A 90 3.92 22.74 -50.95
C GLU A 90 2.51 22.87 -50.35
N PRO A 91 1.46 23.05 -51.17
CA PRO A 91 0.08 23.10 -50.67
C PRO A 91 -0.33 21.81 -49.95
N PRO A 92 -0.95 21.89 -48.76
CA PRO A 92 -1.40 20.70 -48.04
C PRO A 92 -2.52 20.00 -48.81
N MET A 93 -2.57 18.67 -48.70
CA MET A 93 -3.70 17.89 -49.16
C MET A 93 -4.92 18.15 -48.26
N ASP A 94 -6.13 18.16 -48.84
CA ASP A 94 -7.33 18.23 -48.01
C ASP A 94 -7.54 16.93 -47.21
N GLU A 95 -8.19 17.05 -46.05
CA GLU A 95 -8.40 15.94 -45.12
C GLU A 95 -9.19 14.75 -45.71
N PRO A 96 -10.26 14.95 -46.51
CA PRO A 96 -10.96 13.85 -47.16
C PRO A 96 -10.06 13.05 -48.13
N THR A 97 -9.30 13.74 -48.99
CA THR A 97 -8.39 13.10 -49.94
C THR A 97 -7.29 12.34 -49.21
N ARG A 98 -6.70 12.96 -48.17
CA ARG A 98 -5.68 12.32 -47.35
C ARG A 98 -6.20 11.06 -46.65
N THR A 99 -7.39 11.13 -46.07
CA THR A 99 -8.04 9.98 -45.41
C THR A 99 -8.28 8.85 -46.39
N GLN A 100 -8.78 9.17 -47.58
CA GLN A 100 -9.03 8.19 -48.65
C GLN A 100 -7.72 7.56 -49.16
N LEU A 101 -6.68 8.36 -49.35
CA LEU A 101 -5.34 7.91 -49.76
C LEU A 101 -4.73 6.97 -48.72
N LEU A 102 -4.76 7.34 -47.45
CA LEU A 102 -4.27 6.50 -46.35
C LEU A 102 -5.04 5.18 -46.25
N ALA A 103 -6.37 5.21 -46.39
CA ALA A 103 -7.19 4.00 -46.39
C ALA A 103 -6.79 3.05 -47.54
N THR A 104 -6.57 3.61 -48.73
CA THR A 104 -6.16 2.87 -49.94
C THR A 104 -4.76 2.27 -49.77
N LEU A 105 -3.78 3.07 -49.34
CA LEU A 105 -2.41 2.60 -49.08
C LEU A 105 -2.39 1.50 -48.00
N LYS A 106 -3.15 1.65 -46.91
CA LYS A 106 -3.26 0.64 -45.85
C LYS A 106 -3.88 -0.67 -46.38
N ALA A 107 -4.86 -0.60 -47.27
CA ALA A 107 -5.44 -1.78 -47.93
C ALA A 107 -4.43 -2.47 -48.86
N MET A 108 -3.70 -1.70 -49.68
CA MET A 108 -2.66 -2.22 -50.56
C MET A 108 -1.48 -2.81 -49.79
N LEU A 109 -1.06 -2.21 -48.67
CA LEU A 109 -0.02 -2.77 -47.82
C LEU A 109 -0.43 -4.15 -47.28
N ARG A 110 -1.66 -4.29 -46.77
CA ARG A 110 -2.19 -5.57 -46.29
C ARG A 110 -2.11 -6.65 -47.37
N GLN A 111 -2.47 -6.30 -48.60
CA GLN A 111 -2.37 -7.20 -49.76
C GLN A 111 -0.91 -7.55 -50.09
N ALA A 112 -0.02 -6.56 -50.15
CA ALA A 112 1.40 -6.73 -50.43
C ALA A 112 2.12 -7.63 -49.41
N THR A 113 1.57 -7.72 -48.20
CA THR A 113 2.06 -8.57 -47.10
C THR A 113 1.28 -9.88 -46.93
N SER A 114 0.17 -10.06 -47.64
CA SER A 114 -0.67 -11.26 -47.51
C SER A 114 0.11 -12.51 -47.92
N GLY A 115 0.19 -13.50 -47.02
CA GLY A 115 0.90 -14.76 -47.26
C GLY A 115 2.43 -14.69 -47.13
N LYS A 116 3.01 -13.56 -46.70
CA LYS A 116 4.43 -13.48 -46.33
C LYS A 116 4.61 -13.86 -44.86
N GLU A 117 5.64 -14.64 -44.54
CA GLU A 117 6.03 -14.90 -43.14
C GLU A 117 6.29 -13.57 -42.42
N GLN A 118 5.54 -13.34 -41.34
CA GLN A 118 5.76 -12.16 -40.50
C GLN A 118 7.09 -12.33 -39.77
N THR A 119 7.86 -11.25 -39.68
CA THR A 119 9.04 -11.25 -38.80
C THR A 119 8.57 -11.54 -37.37
N PRO A 120 9.17 -12.52 -36.67
CA PRO A 120 8.76 -12.84 -35.30
C PRO A 120 8.83 -11.58 -34.44
N GLN A 121 7.69 -11.18 -33.86
CA GLN A 121 7.66 -10.08 -32.90
C GLN A 121 8.48 -10.50 -31.68
N PRO A 122 9.32 -9.61 -31.13
CA PRO A 122 10.13 -9.94 -29.97
C PRO A 122 9.22 -10.23 -28.78
N LEU A 123 9.57 -11.26 -28.00
CA LEU A 123 8.86 -11.63 -26.77
C LEU A 123 8.84 -10.44 -25.81
N ARG A 124 7.65 -10.07 -25.32
CA ARG A 124 7.47 -8.96 -24.38
C ARG A 124 7.17 -9.50 -23.01
N ARG A 125 8.11 -9.40 -22.08
CA ARG A 125 7.85 -9.74 -20.67
C ARG A 125 6.86 -8.73 -20.06
N LEU A 126 6.08 -9.16 -19.07
CA LEU A 126 5.32 -8.24 -18.23
C LEU A 126 6.27 -7.43 -17.35
N ASN A 127 6.14 -6.11 -17.41
CA ASN A 127 6.79 -5.24 -16.43
C ASN A 127 6.08 -5.33 -15.07
N ARG A 128 6.63 -4.67 -14.05
CA ARG A 128 6.10 -4.73 -12.69
C ARG A 128 4.64 -4.29 -12.54
N PHE A 129 4.28 -3.17 -13.19
CA PHE A 129 2.92 -2.63 -13.16
C PHE A 129 1.94 -3.59 -13.85
N GLN A 130 2.33 -4.11 -15.02
CA GLN A 130 1.56 -5.07 -15.80
C GLN A 130 1.38 -6.40 -15.05
N TYR A 131 2.44 -6.93 -14.43
CA TYR A 131 2.36 -8.16 -13.65
C TYR A 131 1.37 -8.02 -12.48
N ASN A 132 1.48 -6.92 -11.72
CA ASN A 132 0.57 -6.65 -10.62
C ASN A 132 -0.90 -6.63 -11.09
N ASN A 133 -1.19 -5.87 -12.14
CA ASN A 133 -2.56 -5.73 -12.66
C ASN A 133 -3.08 -7.04 -13.26
N SER A 134 -2.24 -7.79 -13.98
CA SER A 134 -2.62 -9.09 -14.54
C SER A 134 -2.95 -10.11 -13.46
N VAL A 135 -2.18 -10.15 -12.36
CA VAL A 135 -2.50 -11.00 -11.21
C VAL A 135 -3.78 -10.52 -10.52
N LYS A 136 -3.92 -9.20 -10.32
CA LYS A 136 -5.11 -8.59 -9.73
C LYS A 136 -6.37 -8.93 -10.50
N ASP A 137 -6.37 -8.81 -11.83
CA ASP A 137 -7.54 -9.11 -12.64
C ASP A 137 -7.78 -10.61 -12.79
N LEU A 138 -6.72 -11.41 -12.96
CA LEU A 138 -6.84 -12.88 -13.08
C LEU A 138 -7.52 -13.49 -11.86
N PHE A 139 -7.20 -13.01 -10.66
CA PHE A 139 -7.81 -13.49 -9.42
C PHE A 139 -8.97 -12.62 -8.92
N GLN A 140 -9.27 -11.51 -9.60
CA GLN A 140 -10.22 -10.48 -9.17
C GLN A 140 -9.94 -10.01 -7.74
N LEU A 141 -8.68 -9.63 -7.47
CA LEU A 141 -8.26 -9.14 -6.16
C LEU A 141 -8.84 -7.75 -5.88
N ASN A 142 -9.32 -7.55 -4.67
CA ASN A 142 -9.81 -6.25 -4.19
C ASN A 142 -8.70 -5.30 -3.70
N ARG A 143 -7.44 -5.66 -3.90
CA ARG A 143 -6.24 -4.92 -3.46
C ARG A 143 -5.08 -5.16 -4.41
N GLU A 144 -4.00 -4.38 -4.24
CA GLU A 144 -2.76 -4.58 -5.00
C GLU A 144 -2.01 -5.83 -4.51
N VAL A 145 -1.22 -6.42 -5.40
CA VAL A 145 -0.40 -7.61 -5.09
C VAL A 145 0.79 -7.20 -4.24
N PHE A 146 1.41 -6.07 -4.58
CA PHE A 146 2.53 -5.46 -3.88
C PHE A 146 2.51 -3.94 -4.06
N ALA A 147 3.37 -3.23 -3.33
CA ALA A 147 3.46 -1.77 -3.42
C ALA A 147 3.93 -1.27 -4.80
N LEU A 148 3.26 -0.23 -5.31
CA LEU A 148 3.52 0.38 -6.63
C LEU A 148 3.91 1.87 -6.52
N PRO A 149 5.13 2.21 -6.10
CA PRO A 149 5.64 3.59 -6.13
C PRO A 149 5.60 4.26 -7.52
N GLU A 150 5.63 3.50 -8.62
CA GLU A 150 5.42 4.03 -9.98
C GLU A 150 4.01 4.56 -10.25
N LYS A 151 3.00 4.23 -9.43
CA LYS A 151 1.68 4.83 -9.53
C LYS A 151 1.72 6.23 -8.90
N LEU A 152 1.96 7.23 -9.74
CA LEU A 152 2.16 8.62 -9.30
C LEU A 152 0.91 9.30 -8.76
N MET A 153 -0.28 8.87 -9.18
CA MET A 153 -1.56 9.43 -8.74
C MET A 153 -2.53 8.33 -8.35
N THR A 154 -3.15 8.46 -7.19
CA THR A 154 -4.28 7.63 -6.75
C THR A 154 -5.53 8.49 -6.70
N ARG A 155 -6.57 8.08 -7.43
CA ARG A 155 -7.87 8.77 -7.49
C ARG A 155 -8.80 8.22 -6.40
N HIS A 156 -9.45 9.11 -5.66
CA HIS A 156 -10.46 8.72 -4.66
C HIS A 156 -11.89 8.84 -5.16
N ASP A 157 -12.10 9.60 -6.24
CA ASP A 157 -13.41 9.82 -6.85
C ASP A 157 -13.44 9.17 -8.25
N ASN A 158 -14.59 8.63 -8.65
CA ASN A 158 -14.72 7.88 -9.91
C ASN A 158 -15.20 8.77 -11.07
N TYR A 159 -14.53 9.91 -11.28
CA TYR A 159 -14.90 10.87 -12.34
C TYR A 159 -14.56 10.36 -13.75
N LEU A 160 -13.68 9.37 -13.88
CA LEU A 160 -13.40 8.70 -15.16
C LEU A 160 -14.63 7.99 -15.73
N ARG A 161 -15.63 7.67 -14.90
CA ARG A 161 -16.89 7.03 -15.31
C ARG A 161 -18.07 7.99 -15.40
N ALA A 162 -17.88 9.29 -15.17
CA ALA A 162 -19.00 10.21 -15.05
C ALA A 162 -19.76 10.33 -16.37
N ALA A 163 -21.08 10.08 -16.33
CA ALA A 163 -21.98 10.22 -17.48
C ALA A 163 -21.97 11.63 -18.10
N THR A 164 -21.47 12.62 -17.35
CA THR A 164 -21.36 14.01 -17.75
C THR A 164 -20.23 14.31 -18.73
N GLN A 165 -19.30 13.36 -18.96
CA GLN A 165 -18.09 13.57 -19.80
C GLN A 165 -17.36 14.89 -19.47
N LYS A 166 -17.31 15.21 -18.17
CA LYS A 166 -16.75 16.46 -17.66
C LYS A 166 -16.04 16.21 -16.34
N MET A 167 -14.87 16.79 -16.17
CA MET A 167 -14.17 16.77 -14.91
C MET A 167 -14.92 17.60 -13.85
N PRO A 168 -14.96 17.14 -12.59
CA PRO A 168 -15.42 17.94 -11.47
C PRO A 168 -14.53 19.16 -11.24
N ASP A 169 -15.11 20.27 -10.78
CA ASP A 169 -14.35 21.48 -10.40
C ASP A 169 -13.39 21.23 -9.21
N GLN A 170 -13.65 20.18 -8.42
CA GLN A 170 -12.81 19.71 -7.32
C GLN A 170 -12.70 18.19 -7.34
N VAL A 171 -11.48 17.67 -7.17
CA VAL A 171 -11.18 16.23 -7.17
C VAL A 171 -10.30 15.88 -5.97
N ARG A 172 -10.45 14.67 -5.43
CA ARG A 172 -9.54 14.13 -4.41
C ARG A 172 -8.60 13.12 -5.03
N VAL A 173 -7.33 13.50 -5.07
CA VAL A 173 -6.23 12.67 -5.55
C VAL A 173 -5.05 12.77 -4.60
N VAL A 174 -4.19 11.76 -4.58
CA VAL A 174 -2.98 11.75 -3.76
C VAL A 174 -1.85 11.04 -4.50
N SER A 175 -0.63 11.53 -4.35
CA SER A 175 0.57 10.79 -4.74
C SER A 175 1.10 10.00 -3.56
N ARG A 176 1.23 8.68 -3.72
CA ARG A 176 1.80 7.78 -2.70
C ARG A 176 3.16 7.22 -3.14
N SER A 177 3.83 7.87 -4.08
CA SER A 177 5.08 7.36 -4.65
C SER A 177 6.22 7.23 -3.65
N LEU A 178 6.30 8.10 -2.65
CA LEU A 178 7.30 7.99 -1.56
C LEU A 178 6.87 7.04 -0.44
N ASN A 179 5.56 6.89 -0.21
CA ASN A 179 4.97 6.06 0.82
C ASN A 179 3.83 5.20 0.24
N PRO A 180 4.16 4.17 -0.58
CA PRO A 180 3.16 3.40 -1.32
C PRO A 180 2.36 2.50 -0.38
N GLU A 181 1.09 2.31 -0.70
CA GLU A 181 0.23 1.37 0.04
C GLU A 181 0.80 -0.07 -0.05
N PRO A 182 0.77 -0.82 1.04
CA PRO A 182 1.17 -2.23 1.02
C PRO A 182 0.19 -3.04 0.18
N GLY A 183 0.72 -4.07 -0.49
CA GLY A 183 -0.10 -5.08 -1.16
C GLY A 183 -0.49 -6.23 -0.23
N LEU A 184 -0.48 -7.45 -0.75
CA LEU A 184 -0.66 -8.66 0.04
C LEU A 184 0.45 -8.81 1.09
N ARG A 185 0.10 -9.21 2.31
CA ARG A 185 1.08 -9.51 3.37
C ARG A 185 2.07 -10.57 2.90
N ASP A 186 3.34 -10.38 3.27
CA ASP A 186 4.48 -11.25 2.94
C ASP A 186 4.82 -11.37 1.44
N VAL A 187 4.24 -10.52 0.60
CA VAL A 187 4.52 -10.48 -0.84
C VAL A 187 5.45 -9.30 -1.17
N LYS A 188 6.61 -9.60 -1.75
CA LYS A 188 7.59 -8.61 -2.21
C LYS A 188 7.69 -8.63 -3.72
N SER A 189 7.67 -7.46 -4.35
CA SER A 189 7.84 -7.34 -5.80
C SER A 189 9.26 -7.72 -6.24
N PHE A 190 9.41 -8.02 -7.52
CA PHE A 190 10.72 -8.02 -8.17
C PHE A 190 11.22 -6.58 -8.39
N PRO A 191 12.53 -6.38 -8.70
CA PRO A 191 13.08 -5.06 -8.96
C PRO A 191 12.31 -4.32 -10.06
N LYS A 192 12.24 -2.99 -9.95
CA LYS A 192 11.60 -2.16 -10.98
C LYS A 192 12.41 -2.26 -12.28
N ASP A 193 11.69 -2.40 -13.39
CA ASP A 193 12.29 -2.40 -14.73
C ASP A 193 12.89 -1.02 -15.04
N LEU A 194 14.10 -1.03 -15.62
CA LEU A 194 14.75 0.21 -16.04
C LEU A 194 14.06 0.76 -17.29
N ARG A 195 14.02 2.09 -17.39
CA ARG A 195 13.57 2.78 -18.61
C ARG A 195 14.74 2.95 -19.56
N ALA A 196 14.48 2.84 -20.86
CA ALA A 196 15.45 3.29 -21.86
C ALA A 196 15.55 4.83 -21.83
N GLU A 197 16.66 5.37 -22.35
CA GLU A 197 16.97 6.81 -22.41
C GLU A 197 15.87 7.67 -23.07
N HIS A 198 14.98 7.05 -23.87
CA HIS A 198 13.85 7.69 -24.54
C HIS A 198 12.49 7.03 -24.22
N GLY A 199 12.40 6.16 -23.21
CA GLY A 199 11.53 4.99 -23.31
C GLY A 199 10.50 4.74 -22.21
N PHE A 200 9.46 4.02 -22.66
CA PHE A 200 8.51 3.30 -21.84
C PHE A 200 9.15 2.03 -21.25
N ASP A 201 8.68 1.59 -20.08
CA ASP A 201 9.13 0.41 -19.35
C ASP A 201 8.58 -0.93 -19.90
N ASN A 202 7.94 -0.90 -21.08
CA ASN A 202 7.34 -2.07 -21.73
C ASN A 202 8.06 -2.49 -23.02
N GLN A 203 9.26 -1.96 -23.27
CA GLN A 203 10.05 -2.23 -24.47
C GLN A 203 10.68 -3.64 -24.45
N ALA A 204 10.42 -4.41 -25.51
CA ALA A 204 10.83 -5.82 -25.60
C ALA A 204 12.35 -6.04 -25.50
N ASN A 205 13.15 -5.15 -26.09
CA ASN A 205 14.61 -5.23 -26.11
C ASN A 205 15.27 -4.88 -24.76
N GLN A 206 14.53 -4.27 -23.82
CA GLN A 206 15.02 -3.91 -22.49
C GLN A 206 14.61 -4.92 -21.41
N LEU A 207 13.48 -5.60 -21.61
CA LEU A 207 12.92 -6.54 -20.65
C LEU A 207 13.56 -7.93 -20.73
N THR A 208 14.87 -7.98 -20.49
CA THR A 208 15.61 -9.24 -20.37
C THR A 208 15.20 -10.02 -19.11
N LEU A 209 15.47 -11.33 -19.09
CA LEU A 209 15.23 -12.21 -17.95
C LEU A 209 16.53 -12.87 -17.51
N SER A 210 17.12 -12.34 -16.45
CA SER A 210 18.26 -12.95 -15.80
C SER A 210 17.81 -14.15 -14.94
N PRO A 211 18.71 -15.11 -14.63
CA PRO A 211 18.40 -16.21 -13.72
C PRO A 211 17.90 -15.72 -12.34
N LEU A 212 18.44 -14.60 -11.84
CA LEU A 212 18.01 -14.01 -10.57
C LEU A 212 16.57 -13.47 -10.66
N LEU A 213 16.22 -12.86 -11.79
CA LEU A 213 14.86 -12.36 -12.00
C LEU A 213 13.86 -13.52 -12.16
N LEU A 214 14.25 -14.62 -12.81
CA LEU A 214 13.44 -15.84 -12.87
C LEU A 214 13.19 -16.44 -11.48
N ASP A 215 14.22 -16.54 -10.64
CA ASP A 215 14.07 -16.97 -9.23
C ASP A 215 13.14 -16.02 -8.46
N ALA A 216 13.24 -14.70 -8.69
CA ALA A 216 12.33 -13.74 -8.07
C ALA A 216 10.87 -13.95 -8.50
N PHE A 217 10.60 -14.23 -9.78
CA PHE A 217 9.24 -14.56 -10.24
C PHE A 217 8.70 -15.85 -9.64
N LEU A 218 9.53 -16.88 -9.51
CA LEU A 218 9.15 -18.16 -8.88
C LEU A 218 8.81 -17.97 -7.39
N ARG A 219 9.63 -17.22 -6.66
CA ARG A 219 9.35 -16.91 -5.25
C ARG A 219 8.09 -16.05 -5.11
N LEU A 220 7.91 -15.10 -6.02
CA LEU A 220 6.74 -14.22 -6.04
C LEU A 220 5.45 -15.01 -6.30
N SER A 221 5.45 -15.94 -7.28
CA SER A 221 4.26 -16.74 -7.56
C SER A 221 3.84 -17.62 -6.38
N VAL A 222 4.81 -18.07 -5.58
CA VAL A 222 4.54 -18.85 -4.35
C VAL A 222 4.03 -17.94 -3.24
N SER A 223 4.69 -16.81 -2.98
CA SER A 223 4.31 -15.91 -1.89
C SER A 223 2.92 -15.29 -2.10
N ILE A 224 2.50 -15.02 -3.34
CA ILE A 224 1.15 -14.51 -3.64
C ILE A 224 0.07 -15.45 -3.13
N VAL A 225 0.15 -16.75 -3.47
CA VAL A 225 -0.92 -17.71 -3.13
C VAL A 225 -0.85 -18.19 -1.67
N GLU A 226 0.34 -18.07 -1.05
CA GLU A 226 0.60 -18.41 0.35
C GLU A 226 0.33 -17.24 1.32
N SER A 227 0.18 -16.02 0.80
CA SER A 227 -0.16 -14.86 1.61
C SER A 227 -1.41 -15.11 2.47
N PRO A 228 -1.43 -14.72 3.75
CA PRO A 228 -2.63 -14.76 4.58
C PRO A 228 -3.79 -13.95 4.00
N ASP A 229 -3.48 -12.95 3.16
CA ASP A 229 -4.47 -12.13 2.47
C ASP A 229 -4.95 -12.75 1.16
N PHE A 230 -4.48 -13.93 0.75
CA PHE A 230 -4.97 -14.65 -0.43
C PHE A 230 -6.02 -15.70 -0.01
N ASN A 231 -7.26 -15.24 0.15
CA ASN A 231 -8.37 -15.98 0.73
C ASN A 231 -9.72 -15.61 0.07
N GLU A 232 -10.80 -16.22 0.53
CA GLU A 232 -12.16 -16.02 -0.02
C GLU A 232 -12.67 -14.58 0.07
N GLN A 233 -12.19 -13.79 1.02
CA GLN A 233 -12.62 -12.41 1.21
C GLN A 233 -11.95 -11.44 0.24
N THR A 234 -10.80 -11.81 -0.32
CA THR A 234 -9.97 -10.93 -1.18
C THR A 234 -9.91 -11.39 -2.63
N VAL A 235 -10.09 -12.68 -2.89
CA VAL A 235 -10.01 -13.30 -4.22
C VAL A 235 -11.41 -13.48 -4.79
N GLY A 236 -11.79 -12.69 -5.79
CA GLY A 236 -13.13 -12.73 -6.39
C GLY A 236 -13.48 -14.07 -7.06
N ILE A 237 -12.49 -14.77 -7.63
CA ILE A 237 -12.72 -16.10 -8.26
C ILE A 237 -12.70 -17.27 -7.28
N TRP A 238 -12.70 -17.04 -5.96
CA TRP A 238 -12.48 -18.09 -4.96
C TRP A 238 -13.44 -19.26 -5.11
N ASN A 239 -14.73 -18.96 -5.31
CA ASN A 239 -15.78 -19.96 -5.43
C ASN A 239 -15.66 -20.79 -6.71
N ASP A 240 -15.26 -20.15 -7.80
CA ASP A 240 -15.22 -20.78 -9.12
C ASP A 240 -13.94 -21.59 -9.33
N PHE A 241 -12.84 -21.19 -8.69
CA PHE A 241 -11.53 -21.80 -8.91
C PHE A 241 -11.00 -22.58 -7.70
N PHE A 242 -10.96 -21.98 -6.51
CA PHE A 242 -10.25 -22.52 -5.35
C PHE A 242 -11.11 -23.36 -4.40
N ARG A 243 -12.41 -23.08 -4.27
CA ARG A 243 -13.31 -23.72 -3.32
C ARG A 243 -13.32 -25.23 -3.48
N GLN A 244 -13.30 -25.96 -2.37
CA GLN A 244 -13.41 -27.41 -2.37
C GLN A 244 -14.69 -27.88 -3.10
N PRO A 245 -14.61 -28.93 -3.95
CA PRO A 245 -15.78 -29.48 -4.62
C PRO A 245 -16.78 -30.04 -3.59
N ALA A 246 -18.07 -30.03 -3.95
CA ALA A 246 -19.11 -30.67 -3.14
C ALA A 246 -18.83 -32.18 -2.97
N GLU A 247 -19.30 -32.76 -1.87
CA GLU A 247 -19.12 -34.19 -1.60
C GLU A 247 -19.67 -35.05 -2.74
N GLY A 248 -18.92 -36.08 -3.12
CA GLY A 248 -19.30 -37.02 -4.20
C GLY A 248 -18.88 -36.59 -5.61
N LEU A 249 -18.36 -35.37 -5.81
CA LEU A 249 -17.76 -34.97 -7.09
C LEU A 249 -16.33 -35.48 -7.21
N ASP A 250 -15.95 -35.93 -8.41
CA ASP A 250 -14.57 -36.31 -8.72
C ASP A 250 -13.67 -35.06 -8.75
N PRO A 251 -12.65 -34.95 -7.86
CA PRO A 251 -11.74 -33.82 -7.84
C PRO A 251 -10.99 -33.62 -9.17
N GLU A 252 -10.63 -34.69 -9.89
CA GLU A 252 -9.91 -34.55 -11.16
C GLU A 252 -10.81 -33.97 -12.25
N ALA A 253 -12.06 -34.45 -12.36
CA ALA A 253 -13.04 -33.88 -13.27
C ALA A 253 -13.28 -32.39 -12.99
N GLU A 254 -13.30 -31.99 -11.72
CA GLU A 254 -13.51 -30.60 -11.35
C GLU A 254 -12.30 -29.70 -11.68
N VAL A 255 -11.07 -30.21 -11.55
CA VAL A 255 -9.86 -29.53 -12.09
C VAL A 255 -10.01 -29.31 -13.59
N LYS A 256 -10.32 -30.36 -14.38
CA LYS A 256 -10.50 -30.24 -15.84
C LYS A 256 -11.58 -29.25 -16.24
N ARG A 257 -12.62 -29.09 -15.42
CA ARG A 257 -13.70 -28.13 -15.64
C ARG A 257 -13.27 -26.69 -15.35
N ARG A 258 -12.51 -26.45 -14.29
CA ARG A 258 -12.15 -25.10 -13.79
C ARG A 258 -10.91 -24.49 -14.45
N LEU A 259 -9.97 -25.32 -14.91
CA LEU A 259 -8.72 -24.85 -15.52
C LEU A 259 -8.89 -24.06 -16.82
N PRO A 260 -9.71 -24.50 -17.80
CA PRO A 260 -9.76 -23.86 -19.12
C PRO A 260 -10.03 -22.34 -19.11
N PRO A 261 -11.07 -21.81 -18.43
CA PRO A 261 -11.31 -20.37 -18.40
C PRO A 261 -10.17 -19.60 -17.71
N PHE A 262 -9.58 -20.18 -16.67
CA PHE A 262 -8.45 -19.58 -15.95
C PHE A 262 -7.18 -19.50 -16.83
N LEU A 263 -6.84 -20.61 -17.49
CA LEU A 263 -5.67 -20.68 -18.38
C LEU A 263 -5.84 -19.80 -19.62
N ALA A 264 -7.06 -19.69 -20.16
CA ALA A 264 -7.31 -18.83 -21.32
C ALA A 264 -6.99 -17.35 -21.03
N ILE A 265 -7.38 -16.86 -19.84
CA ILE A 265 -7.06 -15.49 -19.40
C ILE A 265 -5.58 -15.36 -19.06
N ALA A 266 -5.03 -16.30 -18.26
CA ALA A 266 -3.64 -16.26 -17.81
C ALA A 266 -2.65 -16.33 -18.99
N PHE A 267 -2.93 -17.16 -20.00
CA PHE A 267 -2.10 -17.33 -21.18
C PHE A 267 -2.58 -16.52 -22.38
N ARG A 268 -3.66 -15.73 -22.25
CA ARG A 268 -4.17 -14.80 -23.27
C ARG A 268 -4.36 -15.47 -24.64
N SER A 269 -4.64 -16.76 -24.64
CA SER A 269 -4.61 -17.59 -25.83
C SER A 269 -5.63 -18.72 -25.69
N ARG A 270 -5.83 -19.45 -26.78
CA ARG A 270 -6.54 -20.72 -26.71
C ARG A 270 -5.75 -21.71 -25.86
N VAL A 271 -6.44 -22.42 -24.98
CA VAL A 271 -5.84 -23.48 -24.17
C VAL A 271 -5.78 -24.75 -25.00
N GLU A 272 -4.56 -25.16 -25.38
CA GLU A 272 -4.31 -26.43 -26.03
C GLU A 272 -4.56 -27.62 -25.09
N ALA A 273 -5.01 -28.74 -25.64
CA ALA A 273 -5.27 -29.95 -24.87
C ALA A 273 -4.02 -30.43 -24.09
N GLU A 274 -2.85 -30.40 -24.72
CA GLU A 274 -1.59 -30.79 -24.09
C GLU A 274 -1.25 -29.90 -22.88
N THR A 275 -1.43 -28.58 -23.03
CA THR A 275 -1.20 -27.63 -21.93
C THR A 275 -2.19 -27.87 -20.78
N LEU A 276 -3.47 -28.10 -21.08
CA LEU A 276 -4.49 -28.42 -20.09
C LEU A 276 -4.16 -29.72 -19.35
N ASP A 277 -3.77 -30.76 -20.08
CA ASP A 277 -3.43 -32.07 -19.51
C ASP A 277 -2.20 -31.98 -18.60
N ARG A 278 -1.19 -31.18 -18.96
CA ARG A 278 -0.01 -30.95 -18.12
C ARG A 278 -0.36 -30.35 -16.76
N TYR A 279 -1.18 -29.29 -16.73
CA TYR A 279 -1.60 -28.66 -15.48
C TYR A 279 -2.56 -29.53 -14.67
N THR A 280 -3.43 -30.28 -15.35
CA THR A 280 -4.33 -31.24 -14.71
C THR A 280 -3.54 -32.38 -14.04
N ALA A 281 -2.58 -32.97 -14.76
CA ALA A 281 -1.71 -34.01 -14.22
C ALA A 281 -0.90 -33.52 -13.00
N TYR A 282 -0.43 -32.28 -13.05
CA TYR A 282 0.23 -31.63 -11.91
C TYR A 282 -0.71 -31.53 -10.69
N ALA A 283 -1.96 -31.09 -10.89
CA ALA A 283 -2.96 -31.02 -9.83
C ALA A 283 -3.26 -32.41 -9.24
N THR A 284 -3.52 -33.41 -10.10
CA THR A 284 -3.78 -34.80 -9.67
C THR A 284 -2.60 -35.38 -8.87
N ALA A 285 -1.36 -35.12 -9.30
CA ALA A 285 -0.18 -35.56 -8.58
C ALA A 285 -0.08 -34.93 -7.17
N LYS A 286 -0.45 -33.66 -7.02
CA LYS A 286 -0.45 -32.97 -5.72
C LYS A 286 -1.55 -33.46 -4.80
N MET A 287 -2.76 -33.73 -5.30
CA MET A 287 -3.81 -34.36 -4.51
C MET A 287 -3.42 -35.77 -4.05
N LYS A 288 -2.76 -36.56 -4.90
CA LYS A 288 -2.21 -37.88 -4.52
C LYS A 288 -1.13 -37.81 -3.42
N GLN A 289 -0.46 -36.66 -3.27
CA GLN A 289 0.48 -36.39 -2.17
C GLN A 289 -0.22 -35.96 -0.87
N GLY A 290 -1.55 -35.94 -0.83
CA GLY A 290 -2.34 -35.62 0.37
C GLY A 290 -2.66 -34.13 0.54
N LEU A 291 -2.40 -33.28 -0.47
CA LEU A 291 -2.81 -31.88 -0.40
C LEU A 291 -4.33 -31.76 -0.56
N SER A 292 -4.92 -30.79 0.16
CA SER A 292 -6.33 -30.42 -0.04
C SER A 292 -6.56 -29.93 -1.47
N PHE A 293 -7.81 -29.97 -1.94
CA PHE A 293 -8.16 -29.42 -3.26
C PHE A 293 -7.79 -27.94 -3.36
N THR A 294 -8.12 -27.15 -2.33
CA THR A 294 -7.82 -25.71 -2.27
C THR A 294 -6.32 -25.46 -2.38
N ASP A 295 -5.50 -26.17 -1.59
CA ASP A 295 -4.04 -26.00 -1.61
C ASP A 295 -3.43 -26.48 -2.93
N THR A 296 -4.00 -27.55 -3.50
CA THR A 296 -3.62 -28.01 -4.84
C THR A 296 -3.88 -26.91 -5.88
N MET A 297 -5.07 -26.31 -5.88
CA MET A 297 -5.41 -25.25 -6.83
C MET A 297 -4.57 -24.00 -6.63
N LYS A 298 -4.18 -23.67 -5.39
CA LYS A 298 -3.16 -22.65 -5.09
C LYS A 298 -1.81 -22.98 -5.72
N LYS A 299 -1.33 -24.23 -5.62
CA LYS A 299 -0.08 -24.67 -6.27
C LYS A 299 -0.18 -24.64 -7.80
N VAL A 300 -1.33 -25.01 -8.38
CA VAL A 300 -1.59 -24.88 -9.82
C VAL A 300 -1.53 -23.41 -10.24
N ALA A 301 -2.21 -22.51 -9.52
CA ALA A 301 -2.16 -21.08 -9.78
C ALA A 301 -0.73 -20.52 -9.73
N SER A 302 0.05 -20.93 -8.72
CA SER A 302 1.46 -20.57 -8.60
C SER A 302 2.30 -21.06 -9.80
N ALA A 303 2.07 -22.29 -10.26
CA ALA A 303 2.73 -22.84 -11.45
C ALA A 303 2.33 -22.13 -12.75
N VAL A 304 1.11 -21.59 -12.81
CA VAL A 304 0.66 -20.74 -13.92
C VAL A 304 1.37 -19.38 -13.89
N LEU A 305 1.40 -18.70 -12.74
CA LEU A 305 2.03 -17.38 -12.57
C LEU A 305 3.54 -17.35 -12.83
N SER A 306 4.20 -18.51 -12.70
CA SER A 306 5.64 -18.70 -12.96
C SER A 306 5.94 -19.21 -14.37
N SER A 307 4.91 -19.52 -15.16
CA SER A 307 5.07 -20.02 -16.52
C SER A 307 5.58 -18.93 -17.46
N PRO A 308 6.49 -19.25 -18.41
CA PRO A 308 6.81 -18.34 -19.51
C PRO A 308 5.57 -17.87 -20.27
N LEU A 309 4.54 -18.72 -20.40
CA LEU A 309 3.28 -18.37 -21.05
C LEU A 309 2.48 -17.31 -20.28
N PHE A 310 2.73 -17.13 -18.97
CA PHE A 310 2.17 -16.05 -18.16
C PHE A 310 3.07 -14.79 -18.18
N LEU A 311 4.39 -14.99 -18.03
CA LEU A 311 5.35 -13.90 -17.92
C LEU A 311 5.60 -13.16 -19.24
N TYR A 312 5.41 -13.82 -20.37
CA TYR A 312 5.62 -13.24 -21.69
C TYR A 312 4.34 -13.15 -22.49
N ARG A 313 4.26 -12.09 -23.30
CA ARG A 313 3.34 -11.97 -24.42
C ARG A 313 4.09 -12.37 -25.69
N THR A 314 3.61 -13.44 -26.32
CA THR A 314 4.15 -13.97 -27.57
C THR A 314 3.47 -13.31 -28.76
N GLY A 315 4.19 -13.09 -29.85
CA GLY A 315 3.59 -12.80 -31.15
C GLY A 315 2.99 -14.07 -31.76
N ALA A 316 1.95 -13.92 -32.56
CA ALA A 316 1.31 -15.03 -33.26
C ALA A 316 2.19 -15.58 -34.39
N ALA A 317 2.22 -16.91 -34.54
CA ALA A 317 2.86 -17.55 -35.70
C ALA A 317 1.90 -17.70 -36.89
N ASP A 318 0.58 -17.70 -36.63
CA ASP A 318 -0.47 -17.86 -37.63
C ASP A 318 -1.62 -16.83 -37.51
N GLY A 319 -2.53 -16.83 -38.49
CA GLY A 319 -3.59 -15.82 -38.60
C GLY A 319 -4.71 -15.91 -37.57
N HIS A 320 -4.90 -17.05 -36.88
CA HIS A 320 -5.95 -17.16 -35.85
C HIS A 320 -5.41 -16.81 -34.46
N GLU A 321 -4.17 -17.20 -34.17
CA GLU A 321 -3.43 -16.68 -33.01
C GLU A 321 -3.27 -15.16 -33.05
N ALA A 322 -3.21 -14.57 -34.25
CA ALA A 322 -3.11 -13.12 -34.43
C ALA A 322 -4.26 -12.33 -33.78
N LEU A 323 -5.46 -12.93 -33.66
CA LEU A 323 -6.59 -12.28 -32.99
C LEU A 323 -6.47 -12.32 -31.46
N PHE A 324 -5.88 -13.37 -30.90
CA PHE A 324 -5.53 -13.42 -29.48
C PHE A 324 -4.39 -12.45 -29.17
N GLU A 325 -3.42 -12.34 -30.06
CA GLU A 325 -2.38 -11.32 -29.96
C GLU A 325 -2.99 -9.91 -30.00
N LEU A 326 -3.92 -9.64 -30.92
CA LEU A 326 -4.63 -8.36 -31.00
C LEU A 326 -5.38 -8.06 -29.68
N ALA A 327 -6.13 -9.02 -29.15
CA ALA A 327 -6.82 -8.90 -27.86
C ALA A 327 -5.83 -8.58 -26.72
N SER A 328 -4.71 -9.31 -26.66
CA SER A 328 -3.64 -9.10 -25.69
C SER A 328 -3.01 -7.71 -25.84
N ASN A 329 -2.71 -7.26 -27.05
CA ASN A 329 -2.12 -5.95 -27.31
C ASN A 329 -3.07 -4.82 -26.92
N LEU A 330 -4.34 -4.90 -27.27
CA LEU A 330 -5.36 -3.92 -26.87
C LEU A 330 -5.49 -3.85 -25.34
N SER A 331 -5.60 -5.00 -24.68
CA SER A 331 -5.77 -5.05 -23.23
C SER A 331 -4.58 -4.51 -22.46
N TYR A 332 -3.35 -4.84 -22.85
CA TYR A 332 -2.17 -4.32 -22.18
C TYR A 332 -1.89 -2.85 -22.51
N PHE A 333 -2.37 -2.37 -23.66
CA PHE A 333 -2.27 -0.96 -24.01
C PHE A 333 -3.26 -0.10 -23.20
N LEU A 334 -4.54 -0.49 -23.18
CA LEU A 334 -5.60 0.30 -22.53
C LEU A 334 -5.78 0.01 -21.04
N TRP A 335 -5.62 -1.25 -20.62
CA TRP A 335 -5.88 -1.68 -19.25
C TRP A 335 -4.63 -2.16 -18.51
N GLY A 336 -3.45 -2.15 -19.15
CA GLY A 336 -2.20 -2.59 -18.53
C GLY A 336 -2.27 -3.99 -17.91
N SER A 337 -3.13 -4.88 -18.44
CA SER A 337 -3.51 -6.15 -17.83
C SER A 337 -4.00 -7.19 -18.86
N CYS A 338 -4.29 -8.41 -18.41
CA CYS A 338 -4.87 -9.48 -19.23
C CYS A 338 -6.24 -9.11 -19.84
N PRO A 339 -6.55 -9.60 -21.05
CA PRO A 339 -7.85 -9.40 -21.69
C PRO A 339 -8.94 -10.11 -20.88
N ASP A 340 -10.15 -9.56 -20.93
CA ASP A 340 -11.30 -10.20 -20.32
C ASP A 340 -11.86 -11.34 -21.21
N GLY A 341 -12.78 -12.12 -20.63
CA GLY A 341 -13.39 -13.26 -21.31
C GLY A 341 -14.17 -12.87 -22.57
N GLU A 342 -14.77 -11.67 -22.61
CA GLU A 342 -15.48 -11.16 -23.78
C GLU A 342 -14.49 -10.94 -24.94
N LEU A 343 -13.38 -10.23 -24.69
CA LEU A 343 -12.39 -9.95 -25.73
C LEU A 343 -11.73 -11.23 -26.24
N LEU A 344 -11.46 -12.20 -25.36
CA LEU A 344 -10.95 -13.53 -25.75
C LEU A 344 -11.98 -14.34 -26.55
N SER A 345 -13.28 -14.26 -26.21
CA SER A 345 -14.34 -14.92 -26.97
C SER A 345 -14.51 -14.32 -28.38
N LEU A 346 -14.40 -13.00 -28.51
CA LEU A 346 -14.41 -12.32 -29.81
C LEU A 346 -13.18 -12.69 -30.66
N ALA A 347 -12.01 -12.84 -30.04
CA ALA A 347 -10.81 -13.34 -30.72
C ALA A 347 -11.02 -14.80 -31.19
N ASN A 348 -11.49 -15.67 -30.31
CA ASN A 348 -11.73 -17.09 -30.60
C ASN A 348 -12.77 -17.32 -31.70
N SER A 349 -13.82 -16.50 -31.76
CA SER A 349 -14.85 -16.60 -32.80
C SER A 349 -14.44 -15.98 -34.14
N GLY A 350 -13.30 -15.29 -34.21
CA GLY A 350 -12.89 -14.53 -35.39
C GLY A 350 -13.57 -13.17 -35.52
N ALA A 351 -14.57 -12.86 -34.68
CA ALA A 351 -15.36 -11.64 -34.76
C ALA A 351 -14.54 -10.36 -34.52
N LEU A 352 -13.47 -10.46 -33.72
CA LEU A 352 -12.56 -9.33 -33.43
C LEU A 352 -11.84 -8.80 -34.69
N ALA A 353 -11.76 -9.59 -35.76
CA ALA A 353 -11.21 -9.13 -37.04
C ALA A 353 -12.10 -8.08 -37.74
N ARG A 354 -13.39 -8.00 -37.38
CA ARG A 354 -14.34 -7.09 -38.02
C ARG A 354 -14.18 -5.68 -37.45
N PRO A 355 -14.00 -4.63 -38.27
CA PRO A 355 -13.75 -3.27 -37.79
C PRO A 355 -14.83 -2.69 -36.87
N ASP A 356 -16.10 -3.01 -37.12
CA ASP A 356 -17.23 -2.58 -36.30
C ASP A 356 -17.18 -3.20 -34.89
N VAL A 357 -16.87 -4.50 -34.79
CA VAL A 357 -16.71 -5.21 -33.51
C VAL A 357 -15.49 -4.71 -32.76
N LEU A 358 -14.38 -4.49 -33.47
CA LEU A 358 -13.15 -3.95 -32.90
C LEU A 358 -13.40 -2.57 -32.28
N ASN A 359 -14.05 -1.67 -33.03
CA ASN A 359 -14.39 -0.34 -32.54
C ASN A 359 -15.34 -0.39 -31.33
N GLN A 360 -16.35 -1.26 -31.36
CA GLN A 360 -17.25 -1.46 -30.20
C GLN A 360 -16.49 -1.97 -28.98
N SER A 361 -15.53 -2.87 -29.17
CA SER A 361 -14.68 -3.39 -28.10
C SER A 361 -13.81 -2.28 -27.51
N ILE A 362 -13.21 -1.42 -28.34
CA ILE A 362 -12.40 -0.29 -27.89
C ILE A 362 -13.24 0.72 -27.09
N GLU A 363 -14.43 1.08 -27.58
CA GLU A 363 -15.35 2.00 -26.88
C GLU A 363 -15.77 1.44 -25.52
N ARG A 364 -16.07 0.14 -25.44
CA ARG A 364 -16.34 -0.56 -24.17
C ARG A 364 -15.14 -0.48 -23.23
N MET A 365 -13.94 -0.67 -23.75
CA MET A 365 -12.70 -0.61 -22.95
C MET A 365 -12.39 0.78 -22.43
N PHE A 366 -12.70 1.84 -23.19
CA PHE A 366 -12.58 3.22 -22.72
C PHE A 366 -13.58 3.56 -21.61
N ALA A 367 -14.77 2.97 -21.63
CA ALA A 367 -15.78 3.15 -20.59
C ALA A 367 -15.53 2.33 -19.31
N ASP A 368 -14.61 1.36 -19.37
CA ASP A 368 -14.28 0.47 -18.25
C ASP A 368 -13.32 1.17 -17.26
N PRO A 369 -13.55 1.09 -15.94
CA PRO A 369 -12.67 1.72 -14.95
C PRO A 369 -11.20 1.29 -15.01
N ARG A 370 -10.88 0.14 -15.62
CA ARG A 370 -9.49 -0.28 -15.85
C ARG A 370 -8.71 0.68 -16.76
N ILE A 371 -9.38 1.57 -17.50
CA ILE A 371 -8.74 2.61 -18.31
C ILE A 371 -7.86 3.56 -17.47
N GLU A 372 -8.14 3.67 -16.16
CA GLU A 372 -7.29 4.41 -15.21
C GLU A 372 -5.82 3.99 -15.32
N ARG A 373 -5.53 2.71 -15.61
CA ARG A 373 -4.17 2.19 -15.69
C ARG A 373 -3.38 2.74 -16.88
N PHE A 374 -4.06 3.03 -17.99
CA PHE A 374 -3.43 3.76 -19.11
C PHE A 374 -3.08 5.19 -18.65
N LEU A 375 -4.01 5.87 -17.99
CA LEU A 375 -3.82 7.22 -17.45
C LEU A 375 -2.76 7.29 -16.33
N ASP A 376 -2.53 6.19 -15.61
CA ASP A 376 -1.49 6.11 -14.59
C ASP A 376 -0.08 5.92 -15.17
N THR A 377 0.02 5.26 -16.33
CA THR A 377 1.31 4.81 -16.87
C THR A 377 1.78 5.67 -18.02
N PHE A 378 0.93 5.90 -19.01
CA PHE A 378 1.31 6.58 -20.24
C PHE A 378 1.80 8.02 -20.00
N PRO A 379 1.02 8.94 -19.38
CA PRO A 379 1.47 10.32 -19.21
C PRO A 379 2.65 10.44 -18.25
N ALA A 380 2.67 9.64 -17.19
CA ALA A 380 3.78 9.60 -16.24
C ALA A 380 5.11 9.23 -16.92
N GLN A 381 5.08 8.24 -17.82
CA GLN A 381 6.28 7.80 -18.55
C GLN A 381 6.65 8.74 -19.69
N TRP A 382 5.67 9.18 -20.47
CA TRP A 382 5.89 10.08 -21.59
C TRP A 382 6.54 11.40 -21.17
N MET A 383 6.08 11.99 -20.07
CA MET A 383 6.62 13.25 -19.51
C MET A 383 7.76 13.02 -18.49
N GLN A 384 8.12 11.77 -18.20
CA GLN A 384 9.14 11.40 -17.19
C GLN A 384 8.89 12.05 -15.82
N LEU A 385 7.62 12.05 -15.38
CA LEU A 385 7.18 12.79 -14.21
C LEU A 385 7.82 12.31 -12.90
N GLU A 386 8.35 11.10 -12.84
CA GLU A 386 9.12 10.64 -11.68
C GLU A 386 10.40 11.46 -11.43
N ASN A 387 10.96 12.11 -12.45
CA ASN A 387 12.12 12.99 -12.29
C ASN A 387 11.77 14.23 -11.45
N VAL A 388 10.50 14.65 -11.46
CA VAL A 388 10.00 15.74 -10.61
C VAL A 388 10.11 15.36 -9.12
N LEU A 389 9.90 14.08 -8.79
CA LEU A 389 10.05 13.59 -7.41
C LEU A 389 11.50 13.62 -6.93
N ALA A 390 12.45 13.39 -7.86
CA ALA A 390 13.88 13.45 -7.57
C ALA A 390 14.44 14.89 -7.55
N ALA A 391 13.68 15.88 -8.02
CA ALA A 391 14.14 17.25 -8.09
C ALA A 391 14.50 17.81 -6.70
N THR A 392 15.63 18.52 -6.65
CA THR A 392 16.12 19.26 -5.49
C THR A 392 16.34 20.72 -5.90
N PRO A 393 15.29 21.56 -5.96
CA PRO A 393 15.48 22.98 -6.22
C PRO A 393 16.39 23.61 -5.16
N ASP A 394 17.10 24.68 -5.53
CA ASP A 394 17.96 25.42 -4.60
C ASP A 394 17.15 25.83 -3.35
N PRO A 395 17.50 25.32 -2.14
CA PRO A 395 16.79 25.65 -0.91
C PRO A 395 16.82 27.13 -0.57
N GLN A 396 17.78 27.92 -1.08
CA GLN A 396 17.81 29.36 -0.86
C GLN A 396 16.70 30.09 -1.62
N ILE A 397 16.33 29.57 -2.79
CA ILE A 397 15.29 30.13 -3.66
C ILE A 397 13.93 29.50 -3.32
N ASN A 398 13.88 28.19 -3.10
CA ASN A 398 12.66 27.41 -2.88
C ASN A 398 12.65 26.74 -1.50
N LYS A 399 12.73 27.56 -0.45
CA LYS A 399 12.81 27.12 0.97
C LYS A 399 11.73 26.13 1.39
N TYR A 400 10.55 26.23 0.77
CA TYR A 400 9.37 25.44 1.16
C TYR A 400 9.17 24.15 0.35
N PHE A 401 10.05 23.87 -0.63
CA PHE A 401 9.94 22.68 -1.47
C PHE A 401 9.97 21.36 -0.67
N ARG A 402 10.72 21.35 0.44
CA ARG A 402 10.87 20.20 1.35
C ARG A 402 10.50 20.53 2.79
N LEU A 403 9.48 21.37 2.98
CA LEU A 403 9.02 21.74 4.32
C LEU A 403 8.62 20.49 5.13
N ASP A 404 7.90 19.58 4.48
CA ASP A 404 7.68 18.21 4.94
C ASP A 404 8.59 17.27 4.13
N GLN A 405 9.43 16.50 4.81
CA GLN A 405 10.35 15.57 4.16
C GLN A 405 9.62 14.33 3.60
N ASP A 406 8.51 13.95 4.22
CA ASP A 406 7.69 12.81 3.81
C ASP A 406 6.65 13.22 2.75
N GLN A 407 6.30 14.51 2.70
CA GLN A 407 5.37 15.10 1.74
C GLN A 407 5.95 16.35 1.04
N PRO A 408 7.06 16.21 0.28
CA PRO A 408 7.63 17.34 -0.45
C PRO A 408 6.65 17.88 -1.49
N ALA A 409 6.83 19.13 -1.87
CA ALA A 409 5.95 19.80 -2.79
C ALA A 409 5.85 19.10 -4.17
N SER A 410 6.92 18.41 -4.59
CA SER A 410 6.95 17.61 -5.82
C SER A 410 5.85 16.55 -5.89
N LEU A 411 5.42 15.97 -4.75
CA LEU A 411 4.32 15.01 -4.72
C LEU A 411 2.96 15.62 -5.08
N GLN A 412 2.78 16.92 -4.86
CA GLN A 412 1.57 17.62 -5.27
C GLN A 412 1.72 18.15 -6.70
N MET A 413 2.90 18.68 -7.05
CA MET A 413 3.19 19.20 -8.40
C MET A 413 3.02 18.13 -9.48
N VAL A 414 3.40 16.88 -9.19
CA VAL A 414 3.29 15.78 -10.15
C VAL A 414 1.84 15.47 -10.54
N LEU A 415 0.87 15.85 -9.69
CA LEU A 415 -0.55 15.61 -9.92
C LEU A 415 -1.15 16.61 -10.91
N GLU A 416 -0.60 17.83 -11.04
CA GLU A 416 -1.12 18.84 -11.96
C GLU A 416 -1.13 18.38 -13.43
N PRO A 417 -0.01 17.91 -14.02
CA PRO A 417 -0.01 17.44 -15.40
C PRO A 417 -0.80 16.14 -15.57
N LEU A 418 -0.89 15.29 -14.54
CA LEU A 418 -1.69 14.06 -14.59
C LEU A 418 -3.19 14.36 -14.62
N LEU A 419 -3.65 15.32 -13.81
CA LEU A 419 -5.05 15.78 -13.82
C LEU A 419 -5.41 16.53 -15.10
N LEU A 420 -4.46 17.27 -15.68
CA LEU A 420 -4.65 17.87 -17.01
C LEU A 420 -4.84 16.78 -18.08
N PHE A 421 -4.03 15.71 -18.03
CA PHE A 421 -4.17 14.58 -18.93
C PHE A 421 -5.51 13.85 -18.75
N ASP A 422 -5.96 13.65 -17.50
CA ASP A 422 -7.29 13.10 -17.20
C ASP A 422 -8.41 13.99 -17.79
N ALA A 423 -8.30 15.32 -17.66
CA ALA A 423 -9.28 16.24 -18.20
C ALA A 423 -9.34 16.18 -19.73
N LEU A 424 -8.19 16.06 -20.38
CA LEU A 424 -8.09 15.85 -21.82
C LEU A 424 -8.82 14.59 -22.28
N PHE A 425 -8.61 13.50 -21.54
CA PHE A 425 -9.26 12.22 -21.82
C PHE A 425 -10.78 12.26 -21.57
N VAL A 426 -11.21 12.73 -20.40
CA VAL A 426 -12.62 12.71 -19.98
C VAL A 426 -13.49 13.67 -20.81
N GLU A 427 -12.95 14.83 -21.18
CA GLU A 427 -13.70 15.87 -21.90
C GLU A 427 -13.48 15.85 -23.42
N ASP A 428 -12.68 14.91 -23.93
CA ASP A 428 -12.32 14.81 -25.36
C ASP A 428 -11.76 16.15 -25.87
N ARG A 429 -10.76 16.68 -25.16
CA ARG A 429 -10.14 17.98 -25.47
C ARG A 429 -9.08 17.86 -26.57
N PRO A 430 -8.76 18.97 -27.26
CA PRO A 430 -7.68 18.98 -28.25
C PRO A 430 -6.31 18.73 -27.60
N ILE A 431 -5.49 17.86 -28.19
CA ILE A 431 -4.15 17.51 -27.67
C ILE A 431 -3.21 18.72 -27.47
N VAL A 432 -3.45 19.82 -28.17
CA VAL A 432 -2.72 21.09 -28.01
C VAL A 432 -2.86 21.68 -26.59
N ASP A 433 -3.91 21.31 -25.85
CA ASP A 433 -4.08 21.69 -24.45
C ASP A 433 -2.97 21.10 -23.55
N LEU A 434 -2.22 20.06 -23.98
CA LEU A 434 -1.04 19.58 -23.25
C LEU A 434 0.14 20.56 -23.32
N ILE A 435 0.18 21.43 -24.32
CA ILE A 435 1.27 22.39 -24.54
C ILE A 435 0.90 23.75 -23.95
N ALA A 436 -0.35 24.19 -24.17
CA ALA A 436 -0.83 25.51 -23.75
C ALA A 436 -2.22 25.41 -23.11
N PRO A 437 -2.34 24.80 -21.92
CA PRO A 437 -3.62 24.65 -21.26
C PRO A 437 -4.16 26.01 -20.78
N GLN A 438 -5.48 26.23 -20.91
CA GLN A 438 -6.14 27.43 -20.38
C GLN A 438 -6.45 27.35 -18.87
N PHE A 439 -6.21 26.20 -18.25
CA PHE A 439 -6.51 25.91 -16.84
C PHE A 439 -5.55 24.85 -16.29
N SER A 440 -5.45 24.75 -14.97
CA SER A 440 -4.73 23.66 -14.29
C SER A 440 -5.48 23.30 -13.01
N TYR A 441 -5.13 22.16 -12.42
CA TYR A 441 -5.57 21.77 -11.09
C TYR A 441 -4.46 22.06 -10.10
N GLN A 442 -4.79 22.66 -8.96
CA GLN A 442 -3.84 22.99 -7.91
C GLN A 442 -4.45 22.63 -6.56
N SER A 443 -3.61 22.10 -5.67
CA SER A 443 -3.97 22.01 -4.25
C SER A 443 -3.93 23.40 -3.61
N ASP A 444 -4.55 23.55 -2.43
CA ASP A 444 -4.47 24.80 -1.66
C ASP A 444 -3.02 25.19 -1.35
N PHE A 445 -2.16 24.20 -1.09
CA PHE A 445 -0.74 24.42 -0.87
C PHE A 445 -0.05 24.98 -2.13
N LEU A 446 -0.22 24.34 -3.29
CA LEU A 446 0.41 24.80 -4.54
C LEU A 446 -0.10 26.18 -4.97
N LYS A 447 -1.42 26.40 -4.85
CA LYS A 447 -2.03 27.70 -5.13
C LYS A 447 -1.40 28.80 -4.27
N THR A 448 -1.26 28.54 -2.97
CA THR A 448 -0.63 29.49 -2.04
C THR A 448 0.83 29.69 -2.41
N TRP A 449 1.55 28.62 -2.74
CA TRP A 449 2.98 28.71 -3.09
C TRP A 449 3.24 29.45 -4.40
N TYR A 450 2.42 29.28 -5.43
CA TYR A 450 2.58 29.96 -6.71
C TYR A 450 2.18 31.44 -6.70
N THR A 451 1.23 31.81 -5.82
CA THR A 451 0.63 33.15 -5.84
C THR A 451 1.02 34.04 -4.66
N SER A 452 1.68 33.48 -3.65
CA SER A 452 2.12 34.23 -2.48
C SER A 452 3.62 34.03 -2.23
N GLU A 453 4.21 34.95 -1.48
CA GLU A 453 5.57 34.76 -0.95
C GLU A 453 5.63 33.75 0.22
N LEU A 454 4.53 33.02 0.48
CA LEU A 454 4.36 32.15 1.64
C LEU A 454 4.65 32.87 2.97
N GLN A 455 4.31 34.15 3.02
CA GLN A 455 4.37 34.93 4.25
C GLN A 455 3.18 34.54 5.13
N PRO A 456 3.38 34.31 6.44
CA PRO A 456 2.27 34.06 7.33
C PRO A 456 1.28 35.23 7.25
N PRO A 457 -0.03 34.97 7.27
CA PRO A 457 -1.01 36.05 7.31
C PRO A 457 -0.70 36.95 8.51
N PRO A 458 -0.88 38.28 8.39
CA PRO A 458 -0.64 39.18 9.51
C PRO A 458 -1.52 38.75 10.69
N LEU A 459 -0.92 38.62 11.87
CA LEU A 459 -1.63 38.22 13.07
C LEU A 459 -2.71 39.25 13.39
N ASP A 460 -3.97 38.84 13.44
CA ASP A 460 -5.03 39.67 14.02
C ASP A 460 -4.93 39.63 15.54
N LEU A 461 -4.07 40.51 16.06
CA LEU A 461 -3.83 40.65 17.50
C LEU A 461 -5.10 40.96 18.28
N LYS A 462 -6.12 41.60 17.66
CA LYS A 462 -7.39 41.88 18.33
C LYS A 462 -8.23 40.62 18.47
N GLN A 463 -8.34 39.83 17.40
CA GLN A 463 -9.05 38.56 17.45
C GLN A 463 -8.40 37.58 18.43
N ILE A 464 -7.07 37.50 18.43
CA ILE A 464 -6.31 36.67 19.38
C ILE A 464 -6.54 37.13 20.82
N ALA A 465 -6.50 38.44 21.09
CA ALA A 465 -6.76 38.97 22.43
C ALA A 465 -8.19 38.68 22.91
N GLU A 466 -9.18 38.75 22.03
CA GLU A 466 -10.57 38.43 22.37
C GLU A 466 -10.76 36.93 22.61
N ALA A 467 -10.19 36.07 21.77
CA ALA A 467 -10.21 34.62 21.97
C ALA A 467 -9.49 34.22 23.28
N ASN A 468 -8.36 34.85 23.58
CA ASN A 468 -7.65 34.62 24.84
C ASN A 468 -8.48 35.05 26.04
N ARG A 469 -9.17 36.20 25.97
CA ARG A 469 -10.09 36.63 27.04
C ARG A 469 -11.21 35.62 27.27
N GLN A 470 -11.82 35.10 26.21
CA GLN A 470 -12.85 34.06 26.32
C GLN A 470 -12.30 32.77 26.95
N ASN A 471 -11.09 32.37 26.55
CA ASN A 471 -10.42 31.20 27.12
C ASN A 471 -10.06 31.41 28.60
N ASP A 472 -9.61 32.62 28.97
CA ASP A 472 -9.29 32.98 30.35
C ASP A 472 -10.55 32.99 31.22
N ASP A 473 -11.66 33.52 30.71
CA ASP A 473 -12.97 33.49 31.37
C ASP A 473 -13.44 32.03 31.58
N GLN A 474 -13.25 31.17 30.58
CA GLN A 474 -13.60 29.76 30.68
C GLN A 474 -12.71 29.00 31.65
N ARG A 475 -11.39 29.25 31.63
CA ARG A 475 -10.44 28.68 32.59
C ARG A 475 -10.80 29.08 34.01
N THR A 476 -11.09 30.37 34.25
CA THR A 476 -11.51 30.87 35.56
C THR A 476 -12.80 30.19 36.06
N LYS A 477 -13.79 30.00 35.17
CA LYS A 477 -15.03 29.28 35.51
C LYS A 477 -14.75 27.82 35.88
N LEU A 478 -13.93 27.13 35.10
CA LEU A 478 -13.59 25.73 35.34
C LEU A 478 -12.77 25.55 36.62
N GLU A 479 -11.80 26.42 36.88
CA GLU A 479 -11.02 26.43 38.12
C GLU A 479 -11.92 26.63 39.34
N THR A 480 -12.88 27.54 39.24
CA THR A 480 -13.90 27.75 40.28
C THR A 480 -14.75 26.49 40.47
N ALA A 481 -15.23 25.88 39.38
CA ALA A 481 -16.03 24.66 39.45
C ALA A 481 -15.27 23.48 40.05
N ILE A 482 -13.99 23.31 39.69
CA ILE A 482 -13.11 22.28 40.29
C ILE A 482 -12.98 22.52 41.79
N LYS A 483 -12.68 23.75 42.20
CA LYS A 483 -12.53 24.09 43.61
C LYS A 483 -13.83 23.84 44.40
N THR A 484 -14.98 24.23 43.85
CA THR A 484 -16.29 23.95 44.45
C THR A 484 -16.53 22.44 44.55
N THR A 485 -16.30 21.70 43.48
CA THR A 485 -16.50 20.24 43.45
C THR A 485 -15.58 19.52 44.43
N GLN A 486 -14.34 19.98 44.61
CA GLN A 486 -13.41 19.44 45.61
C GLN A 486 -13.92 19.68 47.03
N VAL A 487 -14.43 20.88 47.33
CA VAL A 487 -15.05 21.19 48.62
C VAL A 487 -16.28 20.32 48.86
N ASP A 488 -17.14 20.15 47.85
CA ASP A 488 -18.33 19.30 47.93
C ASP A 488 -17.96 17.83 48.18
N LEU A 489 -16.94 17.33 47.46
CA LEU A 489 -16.42 15.98 47.64
C LEU A 489 -15.89 15.78 49.07
N GLU A 490 -15.11 16.72 49.58
CA GLU A 490 -14.57 16.66 50.94
C GLU A 490 -15.69 16.70 51.99
N ALA A 491 -16.72 17.54 51.77
CA ALA A 491 -17.91 17.60 52.63
C ALA A 491 -18.73 16.30 52.62
N LEU A 492 -18.71 15.53 51.53
CA LEU A 492 -19.34 14.21 51.46
C LEU A 492 -18.48 13.11 52.11
N ILE A 493 -17.15 13.17 51.94
CA ILE A 493 -16.23 12.13 52.42
C ILE A 493 -15.99 12.25 53.93
N GLU A 494 -15.74 13.44 54.46
CA GLU A 494 -15.31 13.63 55.84
C GLU A 494 -16.30 13.09 56.90
N PRO A 495 -17.63 13.23 56.74
CA PRO A 495 -18.58 12.62 57.67
C PRO A 495 -18.51 11.09 57.68
N VAL A 496 -18.35 10.47 56.51
CA VAL A 496 -18.24 9.00 56.38
C VAL A 496 -16.93 8.52 56.97
N LYS A 497 -15.82 9.19 56.65
CA LYS A 497 -14.49 8.90 57.20
C LYS A 497 -14.48 9.04 58.72
N THR A 498 -15.06 10.12 59.25
CA THR A 498 -15.20 10.35 60.69
C THR A 498 -16.04 9.26 61.35
N LYS A 499 -17.16 8.87 60.73
CA LYS A 499 -18.00 7.77 61.21
C LYS A 499 -17.23 6.45 61.26
N LEU A 500 -16.55 6.07 60.17
CA LEU A 500 -15.74 4.84 60.10
C LEU A 500 -14.61 4.84 61.14
N LEU A 501 -13.95 5.99 61.36
CA LEU A 501 -12.91 6.14 62.38
C LEU A 501 -13.48 6.02 63.81
N ASN A 502 -14.70 6.51 64.05
CA ASN A 502 -15.37 6.39 65.35
C ASN A 502 -15.92 4.98 65.58
N ASP A 503 -16.51 4.34 64.57
CA ASP A 503 -16.97 2.95 64.63
C ASP A 503 -15.77 2.01 64.92
N ARG A 504 -14.61 2.28 64.30
CA ARG A 504 -13.33 1.61 64.64
C ARG A 504 -12.84 1.81 66.07
N LYS A 505 -13.25 2.87 66.76
CA LYS A 505 -12.91 3.10 68.19
C LYS A 505 -13.87 2.38 69.14
N ILE A 506 -15.08 2.02 68.70
CA ILE A 506 -16.14 1.41 69.52
C ILE A 506 -16.06 -0.12 69.49
N ASP A 507 -15.50 -0.70 68.42
CA ASP A 507 -15.36 -2.15 68.30
C ASP A 507 -14.28 -2.66 69.28
N GLY A 508 -14.73 -3.15 70.44
CA GLY A 508 -13.94 -3.68 71.55
C GLY A 508 -13.20 -4.99 71.25
N SER A 509 -12.76 -5.21 70.02
CA SER A 509 -11.71 -6.19 69.73
C SER A 509 -10.38 -5.54 70.11
N GLY A 510 -9.67 -6.08 71.10
CA GLY A 510 -8.41 -5.53 71.63
C GLY A 510 -7.22 -5.52 70.65
N MET A 511 -7.45 -5.35 69.35
CA MET A 511 -6.40 -5.09 68.36
C MET A 511 -6.13 -3.58 68.32
N GLN A 512 -4.88 -3.19 68.60
CA GLN A 512 -4.47 -1.80 68.39
C GLN A 512 -4.71 -1.39 66.94
N PRO A 513 -5.22 -0.18 66.68
CA PRO A 513 -5.35 0.33 65.31
C PRO A 513 -3.99 0.24 64.60
N VAL A 514 -3.93 -0.52 63.51
CA VAL A 514 -2.72 -0.64 62.69
C VAL A 514 -2.46 0.73 62.04
N ASP A 515 -1.29 1.30 62.31
CA ASP A 515 -0.83 2.50 61.62
C ASP A 515 -0.52 2.17 60.16
N LEU A 516 -1.48 2.46 59.29
CA LEU A 516 -1.37 2.30 57.84
C LEU A 516 -0.72 3.51 57.17
N LYS A 517 -0.13 4.45 57.93
CA LYS A 517 0.60 5.55 57.32
C LYS A 517 1.85 5.00 56.62
N PRO A 518 2.00 5.21 55.31
CA PRO A 518 3.19 4.81 54.61
C PRO A 518 4.37 5.68 55.02
N PHE A 519 5.57 5.12 54.86
CA PHE A 519 6.81 5.87 55.03
C PHE A 519 6.96 6.94 53.94
N ALA A 520 6.59 6.60 52.69
CA ALA A 520 6.56 7.51 51.55
C ALA A 520 5.39 7.20 50.59
N ALA A 521 4.85 8.22 49.94
CA ALA A 521 3.71 8.15 49.03
C ALA A 521 3.85 9.06 47.81
N TRP A 522 3.72 8.48 46.61
CA TRP A 522 3.73 9.19 45.33
C TRP A 522 2.40 9.01 44.60
N GLU A 523 1.81 10.10 44.12
CA GLU A 523 0.50 10.12 43.44
C GLU A 523 0.59 10.34 41.93
N PHE A 524 1.77 10.68 41.39
CA PHE A 524 2.05 10.87 39.96
C PHE A 524 1.09 11.77 39.16
N ASN A 525 0.29 12.60 39.84
CA ASN A 525 -0.69 13.51 39.26
C ASN A 525 -0.02 14.76 38.64
N GLY A 526 0.82 14.55 37.62
CA GLY A 526 1.50 15.61 36.88
C GLY A 526 2.83 16.07 37.47
N ASP A 527 3.25 15.51 38.61
CA ASP A 527 4.57 15.74 39.20
C ASP A 527 5.18 14.46 39.81
N LEU A 528 6.42 14.58 40.27
CA LEU A 528 7.21 13.50 40.88
C LEU A 528 7.39 13.70 42.40
N LYS A 529 6.56 14.54 43.02
CA LYS A 529 6.69 14.90 44.42
C LYS A 529 6.17 13.79 45.33
N GLU A 530 6.80 13.67 46.47
CA GLU A 530 6.38 12.75 47.53
C GLU A 530 5.57 13.50 48.59
N SER A 531 4.47 12.89 49.05
CA SER A 531 3.43 13.57 49.81
C SER A 531 3.62 13.63 51.33
N ILE A 532 4.65 12.98 51.91
CA ILE A 532 4.79 12.79 53.36
C ILE A 532 6.06 13.42 53.93
N ARG A 533 7.21 13.25 53.28
CA ARG A 533 8.56 13.55 53.80
C ARG A 533 9.50 14.18 52.75
N SER A 534 8.99 14.51 51.56
CA SER A 534 9.77 15.12 50.46
C SER A 534 10.87 14.21 49.89
N LEU A 535 10.59 12.90 49.80
CA LEU A 535 11.41 11.94 49.04
C LEU A 535 11.10 12.00 47.53
N ASP A 536 11.26 13.19 46.96
CA ASP A 536 10.95 13.46 45.56
C ASP A 536 11.80 12.59 44.61
N LEU A 537 11.21 12.23 43.47
CA LEU A 537 11.86 11.34 42.51
C LEU A 537 12.59 12.14 41.43
N THR A 538 13.76 11.64 41.04
CA THR A 538 14.54 12.13 39.91
C THR A 538 14.29 11.23 38.70
N PRO A 539 13.89 11.80 37.55
CA PRO A 539 13.72 11.02 36.32
C PRO A 539 15.06 10.78 35.62
N HIS A 540 15.23 9.59 35.09
CA HIS A 540 16.36 9.19 34.27
C HIS A 540 15.84 8.64 32.94
N GLY A 541 15.92 9.47 31.90
CA GLY A 541 15.26 9.24 30.62
C GLY A 541 14.10 10.22 30.40
N LYS A 542 13.41 10.08 29.27
CA LYS A 542 12.23 10.90 28.95
C LYS A 542 11.01 10.29 29.66
N ILE A 543 10.28 11.11 30.41
CA ILE A 543 9.02 10.72 31.05
C ILE A 543 7.87 11.58 30.53
N GLU A 544 6.66 11.04 30.59
CA GLU A 544 5.43 11.72 30.20
C GLU A 544 4.35 11.47 31.25
N PHE A 545 3.39 12.40 31.38
CA PHE A 545 2.21 12.20 32.23
C PHE A 545 0.98 12.03 31.36
N GLN A 546 0.23 10.96 31.59
CA GLN A 546 -1.00 10.64 30.86
C GLN A 546 -2.08 10.22 31.86
N GLU A 547 -3.23 10.89 31.84
CA GLU A 547 -4.37 10.60 32.73
C GLU A 547 -4.01 10.55 34.24
N GLY A 548 -3.10 11.41 34.70
CA GLY A 548 -2.65 11.42 36.09
C GLY A 548 -1.63 10.33 36.46
N ARG A 549 -1.06 9.64 35.45
CA ARG A 549 -0.06 8.58 35.64
C ARG A 549 1.26 8.97 35.00
N VAL A 550 2.38 8.57 35.59
CA VAL A 550 3.69 8.71 34.96
C VAL A 550 3.93 7.54 34.01
N VAL A 551 4.34 7.81 32.78
CA VAL A 551 4.65 6.82 31.74
C VAL A 551 6.17 6.67 31.65
N LEU A 552 6.64 5.44 31.81
CA LEU A 552 8.05 5.05 31.74
C LEU A 552 8.25 4.09 30.57
N ASP A 553 9.07 4.48 29.60
CA ASP A 553 9.52 3.64 28.48
C ASP A 553 11.00 3.90 28.23
N GLN A 554 11.84 2.88 28.47
CA GLN A 554 13.31 3.05 28.53
C GLN A 554 13.75 4.19 29.47
N ALA A 555 12.94 4.47 30.50
CA ALA A 555 13.16 5.49 31.51
C ALA A 555 12.85 4.92 32.89
N TYR A 556 13.40 5.52 33.93
CA TYR A 556 13.16 5.12 35.31
C TYR A 556 13.15 6.30 36.26
N LEU A 557 12.59 6.11 37.45
CA LEU A 557 12.57 7.11 38.50
C LEU A 557 13.38 6.60 39.69
N GLN A 558 14.09 7.50 40.36
CA GLN A 558 14.90 7.18 41.53
C GLN A 558 14.70 8.21 42.64
N SER A 559 14.46 7.76 43.87
CA SER A 559 14.41 8.65 45.03
C SER A 559 15.82 9.07 45.48
N GLN A 560 15.87 10.12 46.32
CA GLN A 560 17.06 10.35 47.14
C GLN A 560 17.32 9.18 48.11
N GLY A 561 18.48 9.19 48.77
CA GLY A 561 18.84 8.22 49.80
C GLY A 561 17.79 8.17 50.91
N LEU A 562 17.37 6.96 51.27
CA LEU A 562 16.38 6.72 52.31
C LEU A 562 16.99 7.08 53.68
N PRO A 563 16.37 7.97 54.48
CA PRO A 563 16.93 8.44 55.74
C PRO A 563 16.77 7.43 56.90
N ILE A 564 16.49 6.17 56.56
CA ILE A 564 16.24 5.06 57.48
C ILE A 564 16.95 3.79 56.98
N GLU A 565 17.25 2.90 57.92
CA GLU A 565 17.63 1.52 57.63
C GLU A 565 16.36 0.68 57.47
N LEU A 566 16.27 -0.13 56.42
CA LEU A 566 15.12 -1.03 56.19
C LEU A 566 15.52 -2.49 56.39
N LYS A 567 14.97 -3.13 57.43
CA LYS A 567 15.09 -4.58 57.69
C LYS A 567 13.86 -5.36 57.24
N ALA A 568 12.69 -4.74 57.41
CA ALA A 568 11.42 -5.15 56.82
C ALA A 568 10.89 -3.99 55.97
N LYS A 569 10.10 -4.33 54.95
CA LYS A 569 9.50 -3.33 54.06
C LYS A 569 8.28 -3.89 53.33
N SER A 570 7.41 -3.00 52.91
CA SER A 570 6.36 -3.33 51.94
C SER A 570 6.37 -2.32 50.80
N LEU A 571 6.37 -2.84 49.56
CA LEU A 571 6.33 -2.07 48.33
C LEU A 571 4.94 -2.23 47.73
N GLU A 572 4.20 -1.13 47.61
CA GLU A 572 2.84 -1.13 47.09
C GLU A 572 2.73 -0.19 45.89
N VAL A 573 2.17 -0.67 44.79
CA VAL A 573 2.15 0.06 43.51
C VAL A 573 0.90 -0.27 42.70
N TRP A 574 0.32 0.78 42.11
CA TRP A 574 -0.75 0.68 41.12
C TRP A 574 -0.20 1.06 39.75
N SER A 575 -0.31 0.15 38.78
CA SER A 575 0.33 0.35 37.48
C SER A 575 -0.38 -0.35 36.33
N LEU A 576 -0.15 0.13 35.11
CA LEU A 576 -0.54 -0.50 33.85
C LEU A 576 0.74 -0.99 33.16
N VAL A 577 0.88 -2.30 33.03
CA VAL A 577 2.03 -2.89 32.34
C VAL A 577 1.73 -2.99 30.84
N HIS A 578 2.54 -2.32 30.02
CA HIS A 578 2.31 -2.22 28.56
C HIS A 578 2.92 -3.36 27.77
N ASN A 579 3.87 -4.09 28.37
CA ASN A 579 4.48 -5.26 27.76
C ASN A 579 4.60 -6.36 28.83
N LEU A 580 3.77 -7.40 28.73
CA LEU A 580 3.85 -8.55 29.64
C LEU A 580 4.90 -9.59 29.21
N ASP A 581 5.32 -9.55 27.95
CA ASP A 581 6.23 -10.53 27.35
C ASP A 581 7.72 -10.15 27.51
N GLN A 582 8.01 -8.98 28.07
CA GLN A 582 9.39 -8.60 28.34
C GLN A 582 10.01 -9.42 29.48
N PRO A 583 11.23 -9.95 29.30
CA PRO A 583 11.89 -10.72 30.35
C PRO A 583 12.60 -9.78 31.34
N GLY A 584 12.23 -9.78 32.62
CA GLY A 584 13.05 -9.21 33.70
C GLY A 584 12.93 -7.70 33.96
N GLY A 585 11.79 -7.09 33.64
CA GLY A 585 11.55 -5.67 33.94
C GLY A 585 11.16 -5.41 35.39
N GLY A 586 11.76 -4.39 36.02
CA GLY A 586 11.44 -3.98 37.39
C GLY A 586 10.34 -2.94 37.47
N LEU A 587 9.36 -3.17 38.35
CA LEU A 587 8.24 -2.26 38.58
C LEU A 587 8.55 -1.25 39.69
N MET A 588 8.75 -1.73 40.91
CA MET A 588 9.11 -0.95 42.10
C MET A 588 10.10 -1.75 42.94
N GLY A 589 11.18 -1.12 43.41
CA GLY A 589 12.21 -1.81 44.18
C GLY A 589 13.02 -0.89 45.08
N ILE A 590 13.85 -1.49 45.94
CA ILE A 590 14.87 -0.79 46.73
C ILE A 590 16.24 -1.16 46.18
N GLN A 591 17.00 -0.15 45.76
CA GLN A 591 18.39 -0.24 45.36
C GLN A 591 19.27 0.12 46.55
N GLY A 592 20.14 -0.79 46.98
CA GLY A 592 21.19 -0.54 47.97
C GLY A 592 22.57 -0.36 47.31
N PRO A 593 23.66 -0.47 48.09
CA PRO A 593 25.02 -0.32 47.59
C PRO A 593 25.38 -1.35 46.52
N GLY A 594 26.06 -0.92 45.45
CA GLY A 594 26.54 -1.80 44.40
C GLY A 594 25.42 -2.46 43.60
N ASP A 595 25.45 -3.79 43.50
CA ASP A 595 24.43 -4.58 42.82
C ASP A 595 23.34 -5.11 43.78
N PHE A 596 23.32 -4.67 45.05
CA PHE A 596 22.36 -5.13 46.05
C PHE A 596 20.98 -4.48 45.84
N PHE A 597 19.94 -5.28 45.61
CA PHE A 597 18.57 -4.80 45.44
C PHE A 597 17.52 -5.85 45.83
N ASP A 598 16.31 -5.38 46.09
CA ASP A 598 15.07 -6.18 46.08
C ASP A 598 14.00 -5.43 45.26
N THR A 599 13.47 -6.05 44.21
CA THR A 599 12.54 -5.39 43.26
C THR A 599 11.39 -6.32 42.88
N ILE A 600 10.20 -5.76 42.65
CA ILE A 600 9.08 -6.47 42.00
C ILE A 600 9.39 -6.62 40.51
N VAL A 601 9.62 -7.85 40.03
CA VAL A 601 10.08 -8.11 38.66
C VAL A 601 9.11 -9.02 37.92
N ILE A 602 8.82 -8.72 36.66
CA ILE A 602 8.03 -9.59 35.77
C ILE A 602 8.92 -10.37 34.80
N GLY A 603 8.58 -11.63 34.55
CA GLY A 603 9.12 -12.40 33.42
C GLY A 603 10.59 -12.81 33.58
N GLU A 604 11.16 -12.74 34.78
CA GLU A 604 12.60 -12.98 35.00
C GLU A 604 12.96 -14.47 35.08
N ARG A 605 12.12 -15.29 35.74
CA ARG A 605 12.32 -16.75 35.85
C ARG A 605 11.26 -17.54 35.09
N GLN A 606 10.00 -17.13 35.21
CA GLN A 606 8.87 -17.67 34.47
C GLN A 606 8.22 -16.54 33.64
N PRO A 607 7.93 -16.75 32.34
CA PRO A 607 7.32 -15.73 31.49
C PRO A 607 6.00 -15.22 32.08
N ARG A 608 5.81 -13.89 32.13
CA ARG A 608 4.59 -13.25 32.64
C ARG A 608 4.25 -13.49 34.13
N HIS A 609 5.14 -14.10 34.91
CA HIS A 609 4.98 -14.20 36.37
C HIS A 609 5.73 -13.08 37.08
N TRP A 610 5.16 -12.61 38.20
CA TRP A 610 5.81 -11.70 39.13
C TRP A 610 6.68 -12.47 40.13
N ILE A 611 7.87 -11.97 40.39
CA ILE A 611 8.79 -12.49 41.41
C ILE A 611 9.43 -11.35 42.20
N SER A 612 10.01 -11.68 43.35
CA SER A 612 10.93 -10.78 44.05
C SER A 612 12.34 -10.95 43.49
N GLY A 613 12.78 -10.06 42.60
CA GLY A 613 14.13 -10.05 42.05
C GLY A 613 15.17 -9.62 43.09
N SER A 614 16.33 -10.28 43.09
CA SER A 614 17.47 -9.97 43.97
C SER A 614 18.79 -10.28 43.29
N ASN A 615 19.88 -9.71 43.80
CA ASN A 615 21.22 -9.91 43.26
C ASN A 615 21.60 -11.41 43.25
N GLY A 616 21.91 -11.93 42.06
CA GLY A 616 22.24 -13.35 41.85
C GLY A 616 21.15 -14.35 42.26
N PHE A 617 19.88 -13.91 42.34
CA PHE A 617 18.78 -14.71 42.90
C PHE A 617 18.98 -15.19 44.35
N SER A 618 19.87 -14.54 45.09
CA SER A 618 20.24 -14.92 46.46
C SER A 618 19.05 -14.93 47.43
N ARG A 619 18.01 -14.14 47.15
CA ARG A 619 16.76 -14.03 47.93
C ARG A 619 15.50 -14.21 47.09
N THR A 620 15.63 -14.84 45.92
CA THR A 620 14.52 -15.00 44.96
C THR A 620 14.08 -16.46 44.86
N GLU A 621 12.77 -16.70 44.99
CA GLU A 621 12.09 -17.94 44.58
C GLU A 621 10.83 -17.59 43.77
N ASP A 622 10.33 -18.59 43.05
CA ASP A 622 9.02 -18.49 42.41
C ASP A 622 7.94 -18.66 43.49
N PHE A 623 6.89 -17.82 43.48
CA PHE A 623 5.76 -17.98 44.38
C PHE A 623 4.97 -19.24 43.98
N PRO A 624 4.88 -20.29 44.83
CA PRO A 624 4.12 -21.48 44.49
C PRO A 624 2.66 -21.13 44.23
N GLU A 625 2.05 -21.76 43.23
CA GLU A 625 0.66 -21.51 42.81
C GLU A 625 0.41 -20.12 42.21
N SER A 626 1.47 -19.36 41.90
CA SER A 626 1.33 -18.13 41.12
C SER A 626 0.79 -18.40 39.71
N ILE A 627 0.09 -17.40 39.17
CA ILE A 627 -0.49 -17.44 37.83
C ILE A 627 0.11 -16.36 36.92
N PRO A 628 0.27 -16.63 35.61
CA PRO A 628 0.80 -15.63 34.69
C PRO A 628 -0.20 -14.50 34.47
N GLU A 629 0.31 -13.29 34.27
CA GLU A 629 -0.51 -12.17 33.80
C GLU A 629 -0.96 -12.41 32.35
N THR A 630 -2.22 -12.09 32.04
CA THR A 630 -2.83 -12.38 30.73
C THR A 630 -3.30 -11.14 29.97
N LYS A 631 -3.49 -10.01 30.66
CA LYS A 631 -4.04 -8.77 30.09
C LYS A 631 -3.04 -7.62 30.19
N GLN A 632 -2.63 -7.09 29.05
CA GLN A 632 -1.82 -5.87 28.97
C GLN A 632 -2.70 -4.65 29.23
N GLY A 633 -2.14 -3.62 29.86
CA GLY A 633 -2.83 -2.34 30.10
C GLY A 633 -3.98 -2.39 31.11
N GLU A 634 -4.16 -3.49 31.84
CA GLU A 634 -5.06 -3.54 33.01
C GLU A 634 -4.41 -2.81 34.19
N LEU A 635 -5.19 -2.08 34.98
CA LEU A 635 -4.70 -1.47 36.22
C LEU A 635 -4.49 -2.59 37.26
N LEU A 636 -3.23 -2.85 37.58
CA LEU A 636 -2.82 -3.85 38.58
C LEU A 636 -2.49 -3.16 39.90
N HIS A 637 -2.99 -3.72 41.01
CA HIS A 637 -2.52 -3.38 42.35
C HIS A 637 -1.61 -4.49 42.87
N LEU A 638 -0.33 -4.19 43.06
CA LEU A 638 0.64 -5.12 43.62
C LEU A 638 1.18 -4.61 44.95
N ALA A 639 1.21 -5.49 45.96
CA ALA A 639 1.86 -5.22 47.24
C ALA A 639 2.83 -6.37 47.57
N MET A 640 4.12 -6.09 47.64
CA MET A 640 5.15 -7.06 48.00
C MET A 640 5.71 -6.76 49.38
N THR A 641 5.61 -7.71 50.30
CA THR A 641 6.03 -7.57 51.69
C THR A 641 7.27 -8.42 51.96
N TYR A 642 8.25 -7.85 52.62
CA TYR A 642 9.51 -8.47 53.01
C TYR A 642 9.63 -8.42 54.53
N ALA A 643 9.53 -9.57 55.19
CA ALA A 643 9.70 -9.69 56.63
C ALA A 643 11.17 -9.80 57.03
N GLU A 644 11.50 -9.36 58.24
CA GLU A 644 12.87 -9.41 58.77
C GLU A 644 13.43 -10.84 58.83
N ASP A 645 12.54 -11.82 58.99
CA ASP A 645 12.90 -13.24 59.05
C ASP A 645 13.24 -13.84 57.67
N GLY A 646 13.05 -13.06 56.59
CA GLY A 646 13.29 -13.45 55.21
C GLY A 646 12.06 -13.94 54.45
N THR A 647 10.87 -13.88 55.06
CA THR A 647 9.61 -14.25 54.40
C THR A 647 9.21 -13.16 53.40
N THR A 648 8.96 -13.56 52.16
CA THR A 648 8.47 -12.68 51.09
C THR A 648 7.07 -13.14 50.66
N THR A 649 6.14 -12.18 50.58
CA THR A 649 4.76 -12.40 50.12
C THR A 649 4.42 -11.37 49.07
N LEU A 650 3.71 -11.76 48.02
CA LEU A 650 3.16 -10.85 47.01
C LEU A 650 1.64 -10.96 47.03
N TYR A 651 0.98 -9.80 46.98
CA TYR A 651 -0.46 -9.66 46.84
C TYR A 651 -0.77 -9.00 45.50
N ARG A 652 -1.82 -9.49 44.83
CA ARG A 652 -2.42 -8.92 43.62
C ARG A 652 -3.88 -8.60 43.92
N ASP A 653 -4.25 -7.33 43.77
CA ASP A 653 -5.60 -6.80 44.06
C ASP A 653 -6.10 -7.20 45.47
N GLY A 654 -5.20 -7.09 46.45
CA GLY A 654 -5.45 -7.45 47.85
C GLY A 654 -5.52 -8.95 48.16
N LYS A 655 -5.31 -9.85 47.19
CA LYS A 655 -5.28 -11.31 47.39
C LYS A 655 -3.87 -11.85 47.28
N PRO A 656 -3.48 -12.90 48.03
CA PRO A 656 -2.19 -13.55 47.83
C PRO A 656 -2.00 -13.99 46.37
N TYR A 657 -0.92 -13.55 45.74
CA TYR A 657 -0.58 -13.90 44.36
C TYR A 657 -0.13 -15.37 44.22
N GLY A 658 0.45 -15.91 45.30
CA GLY A 658 0.84 -17.30 45.47
C GLY A 658 1.22 -17.54 46.93
N LYS A 659 1.71 -18.73 47.26
CA LYS A 659 2.19 -19.03 48.62
C LYS A 659 3.45 -18.22 48.93
N PRO A 660 3.62 -17.70 50.16
CA PRO A 660 4.85 -17.02 50.55
C PRO A 660 6.02 -18.00 50.56
N PHE A 661 7.23 -17.49 50.35
CA PHE A 661 8.46 -18.24 50.50
C PHE A 661 9.39 -17.52 51.48
N ARG A 662 10.36 -18.27 52.04
CA ARG A 662 11.37 -17.71 52.95
C ARG A 662 12.76 -18.02 52.42
N LYS A 663 13.50 -17.00 51.99
CA LYS A 663 14.85 -17.16 51.43
C LYS A 663 15.73 -15.94 51.68
N GLY A 664 16.59 -16.06 52.69
CA GLY A 664 17.51 -15.00 53.12
C GLY A 664 16.80 -13.74 53.61
N SER A 665 17.52 -12.83 54.25
CA SER A 665 17.01 -11.51 54.64
C SER A 665 17.95 -10.43 54.12
N ALA A 666 17.42 -9.21 53.96
CA ALA A 666 18.14 -8.06 53.46
C ALA A 666 18.03 -6.91 54.46
N THR A 667 19.15 -6.21 54.70
CA THR A 667 19.15 -4.94 55.43
C THR A 667 19.66 -3.87 54.48
N PHE A 668 18.81 -2.89 54.19
CA PHE A 668 19.14 -1.76 53.32
C PHE A 668 19.65 -0.61 54.19
N PRO A 669 20.94 -0.21 54.08
CA PRO A 669 21.51 0.80 54.94
C PRO A 669 20.90 2.19 54.69
N LYS A 670 20.77 2.94 55.78
CA LYS A 670 20.40 4.36 55.77
C LYS A 670 21.33 5.17 54.87
N ASP A 671 20.75 6.11 54.13
CA ASP A 671 21.38 7.06 53.19
C ASP A 671 22.14 6.42 52.01
N GLN A 672 22.19 5.08 51.95
CA GLN A 672 22.83 4.32 50.86
C GLN A 672 21.83 3.48 50.07
N SER A 673 20.53 3.67 50.32
CA SER A 673 19.45 2.94 49.68
C SER A 673 18.46 3.91 49.05
N SER A 674 17.89 3.59 47.89
CA SER A 674 16.92 4.43 47.19
C SER A 674 15.79 3.60 46.61
N VAL A 675 14.64 4.22 46.37
CA VAL A 675 13.50 3.59 45.71
C VAL A 675 13.64 3.76 44.20
N LEU A 676 13.43 2.68 43.44
CA LEU A 676 13.42 2.68 41.99
C LEU A 676 12.03 2.35 41.45
N PHE A 677 11.66 2.99 40.34
CA PHE A 677 10.48 2.67 39.55
C PHE A 677 10.85 2.49 38.07
N GLY A 678 10.31 1.46 37.41
CA GLY A 678 10.54 1.19 35.99
C GLY A 678 11.91 0.59 35.62
N LEU A 679 12.75 0.30 36.62
CA LEU A 679 14.05 -0.35 36.45
C LEU A 679 14.26 -1.45 37.51
N ARG A 680 14.78 -2.61 37.08
CA ARG A 680 15.07 -3.73 37.99
C ARG A 680 16.14 -3.39 39.04
N HIS A 681 17.28 -2.87 38.60
CA HIS A 681 18.38 -2.42 39.46
C HIS A 681 19.36 -1.58 38.62
N THR A 682 20.19 -0.79 39.29
CA THR A 682 21.29 -0.07 38.65
C THR A 682 22.52 -0.97 38.44
N PRO A 683 23.41 -0.66 37.47
CA PRO A 683 23.27 0.37 36.43
C PRO A 683 22.15 0.03 35.42
N PRO A 684 21.55 1.03 34.75
CA PRO A 684 20.52 0.77 33.74
C PRO A 684 21.07 0.03 32.51
N GLY A 685 20.24 -0.79 31.87
CA GLY A 685 20.60 -1.45 30.60
C GLY A 685 19.92 -2.79 30.35
N GLY A 686 19.94 -3.21 29.07
CA GLY A 686 19.39 -4.49 28.62
C GLY A 686 17.91 -4.63 28.95
N ASN A 687 17.53 -5.81 29.45
CA ASN A 687 16.15 -6.17 29.75
C ASN A 687 15.63 -5.68 31.11
N ARG A 688 16.38 -4.80 31.80
CA ARG A 688 16.06 -4.34 33.17
C ARG A 688 14.91 -3.33 33.21
N PHE A 689 14.64 -2.65 32.11
CA PHE A 689 13.56 -1.65 32.01
C PHE A 689 12.20 -2.31 31.93
N LEU A 690 11.19 -1.67 32.53
CA LEU A 690 9.80 -2.05 32.38
C LEU A 690 9.03 -0.92 31.68
N LYS A 691 8.36 -1.24 30.58
CA LYS A 691 7.43 -0.31 29.94
C LYS A 691 6.11 -0.29 30.73
N VAL A 692 5.89 0.78 31.50
CA VAL A 692 4.80 0.84 32.48
C VAL A 692 4.26 2.27 32.65
N SER A 693 2.96 2.38 32.92
CA SER A 693 2.37 3.59 33.51
C SER A 693 2.10 3.37 34.98
N ILE A 694 2.55 4.27 35.86
CA ILE A 694 2.36 4.16 37.30
C ILE A 694 1.37 5.21 37.77
N ASP A 695 0.30 4.77 38.42
CA ASP A 695 -0.79 5.59 38.95
C ASP A 695 -0.41 6.16 40.32
N LYS A 696 0.02 5.29 41.25
CA LYS A 696 0.47 5.68 42.58
C LYS A 696 1.32 4.58 43.20
N ALA A 697 2.16 4.94 44.16
CA ALA A 697 3.00 4.01 44.88
C ALA A 697 3.19 4.41 46.35
N ARG A 698 3.42 3.42 47.20
CA ARG A 698 3.68 3.56 48.64
C ARG A 698 4.85 2.68 49.07
N LEU A 699 5.69 3.21 49.94
CA LEU A 699 6.70 2.47 50.68
C LEU A 699 6.30 2.40 52.15
N TYR A 700 6.35 1.22 52.74
CA TYR A 700 6.22 1.02 54.18
C TYR A 700 7.54 0.48 54.74
N ASP A 701 7.96 0.98 55.89
CA ASP A 701 9.15 0.59 56.65
C ASP A 701 8.93 -0.66 57.52
N ARG A 702 7.89 -1.44 57.19
CA ARG A 702 7.41 -2.61 57.92
C ARG A 702 6.71 -3.59 56.97
N THR A 703 6.57 -4.82 57.42
CA THR A 703 5.77 -5.84 56.73
C THR A 703 4.30 -5.58 56.98
N LEU A 704 3.53 -5.36 55.92
CA LEU A 704 2.08 -5.29 55.99
C LEU A 704 1.49 -6.70 56.10
N THR A 705 0.37 -6.82 56.79
CA THR A 705 -0.48 -8.01 56.76
C THR A 705 -1.61 -7.82 55.74
N ALA A 706 -2.20 -8.93 55.31
CA ALA A 706 -3.33 -8.96 54.37
C ALA A 706 -4.54 -8.13 54.83
#